data_AF-C5MCE6-F1
#
_entry.id   AF-C5MCE6-F1
#
_cell.length_a   1.000
_cell.length_b   1.000
_cell.length_c   1.000
_cell.angle_alpha   90.00
_cell.angle_beta   90.00
_cell.angle_gamma   90.00
#
_symmetry.space_group_name_H-M   'P 1'
#
loop_
_entity.id
_entity.type
_entity.pdbx_description
1 polymer ?
#
loop_
_entity_poly.entity_id
_entity_poly.type
_entity_poly.pdbx_seq_one_letter_code
_entity_poly.pdbx_strand_id
1 'polypeptide(L)'
;MTQSPSSSSSETLCLISSAQGIIPMSCLLSSSSTSSSNASIIAENTNISSSNSNSQHNTTSPSTSISSASSILSNVYSTYNASSPDLQYMQFSNASSTNYTSNLRKSSSSSHQDFQEIWFNKFNSTLPKRDGVYVINTTEKFNQLLNFYYQTKSRFNQNYSNQLFPYLHDLSTRGHEDNFTESYNHMKDILHIIDSMHLNNLMFIKSDDEEIDSITPDLINSVKLDQILDRHYNEWEKLSVYPHQYDEHDMKMNCRNFGRQLKLMAPLSHFVVYNYTNSDNANVLSMLRKVVNPEKYIYSVELDKDWWSTIEPNYFDNDTDEDPVYNNSFLSKFYPSEEEFTSQGEHFVSRYHRYEQNVIWRMSGNRRTWLFDNKICVGNILDYNELVKALDNEFKLIIYCDDDIQSCNFPPIETLQWIYHDYSQGGANSYCLKIPQLGGNKDIDLVGVLNVLKLIVKLSKVNKVFIGSHDGFTSSTIWLVLLTQLLNRLTIEESILYLAKQEIKLFFFDNDYSLLQDLEIFVDYLNKHLLSEFPTIILPSTLDLNSIDRFYFMNPIVKPQPYDWFADCQGQLNLPSKVYPHLYLGSLLHSSSNTILETFGISNIISIDELPSWWNQMFSKYIQFDYEQRLAAPVVLKPIYKYDNIKIYEVNFEQLHHFIPYKVQATLPSSLNSLIYIHNFKDDGKDSILPMLLDAPPFIHDKILLGQSPKKSTLIHCKVGVSRSATLVIASIMKHFRIGLVQAYFMLRIIRFNIIIQPNLKLFYELFLYEEYLGLPDQLQDGKKVVKKWNWEFIADEIHRLNQIYTSSSSS
;
A
#
# COMPACT_ATOMS: atom_id res chain seq x y z
N MET A 1 78.11 41.41 -33.85
CA MET A 1 78.32 40.80 -35.18
C MET A 1 77.06 40.02 -35.52
N THR A 2 76.32 40.48 -36.55
CA THR A 2 75.45 39.75 -37.50
C THR A 2 74.54 38.61 -36.99
N GLN A 3 73.25 38.46 -37.31
CA GLN A 3 72.38 39.06 -38.34
C GLN A 3 70.94 38.50 -38.17
N SER A 4 69.93 39.37 -38.33
CA SER A 4 68.64 39.22 -39.07
C SER A 4 67.61 38.05 -38.91
N PRO A 5 66.31 38.29 -39.26
CA PRO A 5 65.09 37.69 -38.67
C PRO A 5 64.08 37.06 -39.67
N SER A 6 62.88 36.62 -39.21
CA SER A 6 61.53 36.87 -39.81
C SER A 6 60.44 35.87 -39.35
N SER A 7 59.17 36.16 -39.69
CA SER A 7 57.90 36.02 -38.94
C SER A 7 56.80 35.15 -39.60
N SER A 8 55.74 34.84 -38.81
CA SER A 8 54.29 34.58 -39.14
C SER A 8 53.91 33.31 -39.96
N SER A 9 52.79 32.58 -39.78
CA SER A 9 51.42 32.91 -39.29
C SER A 9 50.57 31.65 -38.90
N SER A 10 49.67 31.84 -37.91
CA SER A 10 48.28 31.34 -37.72
C SER A 10 47.89 29.85 -37.81
N GLU A 11 47.26 29.31 -36.76
CA GLU A 11 45.99 28.54 -36.84
C GLU A 11 45.35 28.29 -35.44
N THR A 12 44.17 28.89 -35.24
CA THR A 12 42.93 28.40 -34.61
C THR A 12 42.96 27.68 -33.23
N LEU A 13 42.65 28.41 -32.16
CA LEU A 13 42.13 27.87 -30.90
C LEU A 13 40.60 28.05 -30.87
N CYS A 14 39.88 26.95 -31.05
CA CYS A 14 38.41 26.91 -30.94
C CYS A 14 37.98 27.00 -29.47
N LEU A 15 37.34 28.11 -29.13
CA LEU A 15 36.39 28.23 -28.02
C LEU A 15 35.08 27.57 -28.46
N ILE A 16 34.71 26.44 -27.85
CA ILE A 16 33.35 25.89 -27.92
C ILE A 16 32.94 25.54 -26.49
N SER A 17 32.26 26.47 -25.82
CA SER A 17 31.36 26.16 -24.71
C SER A 17 29.96 26.12 -25.31
N SER A 18 29.55 24.94 -25.77
CA SER A 18 28.23 24.72 -26.35
C SER A 18 27.27 24.29 -25.24
N ALA A 19 26.24 25.13 -25.06
CA ALA A 19 24.99 24.87 -24.38
C ALA A 19 24.45 23.46 -24.65
N GLN A 20 23.99 22.79 -23.59
CA GLN A 20 23.07 21.66 -23.68
C GLN A 20 21.87 21.95 -22.77
N GLY A 21 20.88 22.61 -23.36
CA GLY A 21 19.47 22.50 -23.01
C GLY A 21 18.76 22.30 -24.34
N ILE A 22 17.78 21.38 -24.38
CA ILE A 22 17.07 20.80 -25.54
C ILE A 22 17.63 19.44 -25.95
N ILE A 23 16.97 18.37 -25.49
CA ILE A 23 17.12 17.00 -26.02
C ILE A 23 16.13 16.87 -27.20
N PRO A 24 16.59 16.60 -28.44
CA PRO A 24 15.71 16.23 -29.54
C PRO A 24 15.18 14.81 -29.34
N MET A 25 13.94 14.56 -29.78
CA MET A 25 13.20 13.30 -29.63
C MET A 25 13.87 12.06 -30.30
N SER A 26 15.00 12.23 -30.98
CA SER A 26 15.74 11.17 -31.67
C SER A 26 16.86 10.49 -30.86
N CYS A 27 17.02 10.78 -29.56
CA CYS A 27 18.10 10.22 -28.73
C CYS A 27 17.65 9.28 -27.59
N LEU A 28 16.38 8.86 -27.54
CA LEU A 28 15.84 7.97 -26.49
C LEU A 28 15.83 6.47 -26.84
N LEU A 29 16.76 6.02 -27.68
CA LEU A 29 16.96 4.60 -27.95
C LEU A 29 18.42 4.21 -27.80
N SER A 30 18.83 3.93 -26.56
CA SER A 30 19.87 2.92 -26.28
C SER A 30 19.92 2.60 -24.78
N SER A 31 19.33 1.46 -24.44
CA SER A 31 19.64 0.69 -23.24
C SER A 31 21.13 0.33 -23.24
N SER A 32 21.88 0.73 -22.22
CA SER A 32 23.28 0.32 -22.04
C SER A 32 23.34 -1.02 -21.30
N SER A 33 23.43 -2.11 -22.07
CA SER A 33 23.96 -3.39 -21.61
C SER A 33 25.46 -3.46 -21.90
N THR A 34 26.29 -3.62 -20.87
CA THR A 34 27.65 -4.17 -20.96
C THR A 34 27.56 -5.62 -20.48
N SER A 35 28.12 -6.66 -21.10
CA SER A 35 29.41 -6.76 -21.81
C SER A 35 29.57 -8.07 -22.61
N SER A 36 30.24 -7.94 -23.77
CA SER A 36 31.22 -8.86 -24.41
C SER A 36 30.86 -10.34 -24.69
N SER A 37 30.87 -10.74 -25.97
CA SER A 37 32.11 -11.20 -26.64
C SER A 37 31.90 -11.65 -28.11
N ASN A 38 32.85 -11.21 -28.95
CA ASN A 38 33.40 -11.82 -30.18
C ASN A 38 32.48 -12.46 -31.24
N ALA A 39 32.40 -11.83 -32.43
CA ALA A 39 33.08 -12.28 -33.65
C ALA A 39 32.52 -11.58 -34.93
N SER A 40 33.31 -10.62 -35.42
CA SER A 40 33.71 -10.43 -36.83
C SER A 40 32.82 -10.89 -38.01
N ILE A 41 32.54 -9.91 -38.88
CA ILE A 41 32.87 -9.87 -40.34
C ILE A 41 31.74 -10.12 -41.38
N ILE A 42 31.42 -9.00 -42.08
CA ILE A 42 31.20 -8.80 -43.53
C ILE A 42 29.82 -9.13 -44.18
N ALA A 43 29.10 -8.02 -44.42
CA ALA A 43 28.62 -7.46 -45.69
C ALA A 43 27.47 -8.09 -46.51
N GLU A 44 26.53 -7.18 -46.80
CA GLU A 44 25.94 -6.88 -48.11
C GLU A 44 25.10 -7.94 -48.83
N ASN A 45 23.81 -7.59 -48.94
CA ASN A 45 23.16 -7.11 -50.17
C ASN A 45 21.91 -7.86 -50.65
N THR A 46 20.95 -7.00 -51.04
CA THR A 46 19.95 -7.13 -52.11
C THR A 46 18.69 -7.95 -51.90
N ASN A 47 17.58 -7.20 -51.85
CA ASN A 47 16.43 -7.23 -52.76
C ASN A 47 15.88 -8.60 -53.19
N ILE A 48 14.56 -8.77 -53.09
CA ILE A 48 13.67 -8.77 -54.26
C ILE A 48 12.20 -8.65 -53.80
N SER A 49 11.49 -7.85 -54.59
CA SER A 49 10.09 -7.48 -54.58
C SER A 49 9.14 -8.58 -55.09
N SER A 50 7.84 -8.38 -54.81
CA SER A 50 6.66 -8.53 -55.71
C SER A 50 5.46 -8.99 -54.87
N SER A 51 4.51 -8.09 -54.55
CA SER A 51 3.42 -7.52 -55.37
C SER A 51 2.21 -8.43 -55.53
N ASN A 52 1.05 -7.83 -55.22
CA ASN A 52 -0.31 -8.04 -55.75
C ASN A 52 -1.32 -8.38 -54.66
N SER A 53 -2.55 -7.88 -54.64
CA SER A 53 -3.23 -6.68 -55.14
C SER A 53 -4.71 -6.90 -54.79
N ASN A 54 -5.45 -5.81 -54.61
CA ASN A 54 -6.91 -5.70 -54.76
C ASN A 54 -7.80 -6.37 -53.70
N SER A 55 -8.93 -5.82 -53.26
CA SER A 55 -9.58 -4.53 -53.52
C SER A 55 -10.89 -4.47 -52.70
N GLN A 56 -11.20 -3.27 -52.18
CA GLN A 56 -12.51 -2.61 -52.16
C GLN A 56 -13.62 -2.96 -51.14
N HIS A 57 -13.95 -1.89 -50.38
CA HIS A 57 -15.27 -1.26 -50.13
C HIS A 57 -16.42 -2.14 -49.56
N ASN A 58 -17.11 -1.78 -48.48
CA ASN A 58 -17.96 -0.59 -48.37
C ASN A 58 -18.59 -0.48 -46.96
N THR A 59 -19.09 0.73 -46.72
CA THR A 59 -19.75 1.36 -45.58
C THR A 59 -21.11 0.77 -45.18
N THR A 60 -21.51 0.91 -43.90
CA THR A 60 -22.71 1.65 -43.41
C THR A 60 -23.08 1.28 -41.95
N SER A 61 -23.40 2.30 -41.17
CA SER A 61 -24.08 2.30 -39.85
C SER A 61 -25.55 2.78 -40.05
N PRO A 62 -26.44 3.06 -39.05
CA PRO A 62 -26.50 2.81 -37.59
C PRO A 62 -27.92 2.32 -37.12
N SER A 63 -28.23 2.46 -35.80
CA SER A 63 -29.55 2.47 -35.11
C SER A 63 -30.06 1.12 -34.53
N THR A 64 -30.78 0.98 -33.40
CA THR A 64 -31.23 1.81 -32.26
C THR A 64 -31.89 0.88 -31.21
N SER A 65 -31.99 1.36 -29.95
CA SER A 65 -33.05 1.16 -28.93
C SER A 65 -33.18 -0.14 -28.11
N ILE A 66 -32.92 0.00 -26.80
CA ILE A 66 -33.84 -0.12 -25.64
C ILE A 66 -34.79 -1.34 -25.59
N SER A 67 -34.64 -2.21 -24.57
CA SER A 67 -35.65 -2.44 -23.51
C SER A 67 -35.32 -3.62 -22.56
N SER A 68 -35.88 -3.49 -21.37
CA SER A 68 -35.81 -4.21 -20.10
C SER A 68 -36.48 -5.59 -20.02
N ALA A 69 -36.27 -6.24 -18.86
CA ALA A 69 -37.01 -7.35 -18.20
C ALA A 69 -36.48 -8.77 -18.50
N SER A 70 -35.90 -9.50 -17.53
CA SER A 70 -36.56 -10.21 -16.40
C SER A 70 -37.51 -11.32 -16.85
N SER A 71 -37.24 -12.56 -16.39
CA SER A 71 -37.85 -13.87 -16.74
C SER A 71 -37.21 -14.49 -17.99
N ILE A 72 -36.57 -15.66 -17.94
CA ILE A 72 -37.16 -16.98 -17.73
C ILE A 72 -36.10 -17.92 -17.13
N LEU A 73 -36.38 -18.45 -15.94
CA LEU A 73 -35.69 -19.56 -15.29
C LEU A 73 -36.66 -20.75 -15.32
N SER A 74 -36.38 -21.77 -16.13
CA SER A 74 -36.88 -23.14 -15.90
C SER A 74 -36.39 -24.09 -16.99
N ASN A 75 -36.00 -25.30 -16.56
CA ASN A 75 -35.66 -26.50 -17.33
C ASN A 75 -34.20 -26.48 -17.83
N VAL A 76 -33.30 -27.35 -17.38
CA VAL A 76 -33.38 -28.81 -17.48
C VAL A 76 -32.62 -29.47 -16.31
N TYR A 77 -33.31 -30.29 -15.51
CA TYR A 77 -32.69 -31.35 -14.71
C TYR A 77 -33.11 -32.69 -15.32
N SER A 78 -32.15 -33.48 -15.77
CA SER A 78 -32.37 -34.92 -15.98
C SER A 78 -31.05 -35.68 -15.88
N THR A 79 -30.99 -36.47 -14.79
CA THR A 79 -30.54 -37.87 -14.68
C THR A 79 -29.12 -38.24 -15.07
N TYR A 80 -28.33 -38.70 -14.07
CA TYR A 80 -27.66 -40.01 -14.10
C TYR A 80 -27.41 -40.53 -12.65
N ASN A 81 -27.84 -41.76 -12.40
CA ASN A 81 -27.57 -42.57 -11.20
C ASN A 81 -26.47 -43.59 -11.54
N ALA A 82 -25.47 -43.78 -10.66
CA ALA A 82 -24.73 -45.05 -10.49
C ALA A 82 -23.87 -45.06 -9.21
N SER A 83 -24.44 -45.64 -8.14
CA SER A 83 -23.87 -46.60 -7.16
C SER A 83 -22.36 -46.64 -6.83
N SER A 84 -21.99 -46.19 -5.62
CA SER A 84 -20.98 -46.81 -4.72
C SER A 84 -21.16 -46.29 -3.27
N PRO A 85 -21.09 -47.12 -2.20
CA PRO A 85 -21.40 -46.70 -0.84
C PRO A 85 -20.14 -46.23 -0.11
N ASP A 86 -19.68 -44.99 -0.34
CA ASP A 86 -18.67 -44.33 0.53
C ASP A 86 -18.68 -42.78 0.43
N LEU A 87 -19.74 -42.18 -0.10
CA LEU A 87 -19.89 -40.73 -0.27
C LEU A 87 -21.16 -40.26 0.44
N GLN A 88 -21.08 -40.07 1.76
CA GLN A 88 -22.20 -39.55 2.55
C GLN A 88 -21.84 -38.35 3.44
N TYR A 89 -20.81 -37.58 3.10
CA TYR A 89 -20.45 -36.34 3.82
C TYR A 89 -20.26 -35.08 2.98
N MET A 90 -20.55 -35.09 1.68
CA MET A 90 -20.54 -33.85 0.88
C MET A 90 -21.71 -33.79 -0.10
N GLN A 91 -22.83 -33.28 0.38
CA GLN A 91 -23.81 -32.58 -0.44
C GLN A 91 -24.21 -31.30 0.28
N PHE A 92 -23.65 -30.17 -0.13
CA PHE A 92 -24.23 -28.85 0.12
C PHE A 92 -24.33 -28.13 -1.22
N SER A 93 -25.53 -28.15 -1.80
CA SER A 93 -25.96 -27.22 -2.83
C SER A 93 -27.02 -26.28 -2.25
N ASN A 94 -26.84 -24.99 -2.53
CA ASN A 94 -27.82 -23.89 -2.50
C ASN A 94 -29.00 -24.01 -1.53
N ALA A 95 -28.85 -23.44 -0.33
CA ALA A 95 -29.98 -23.02 0.48
C ALA A 95 -29.74 -21.63 1.09
N SER A 96 -30.69 -20.74 0.76
CA SER A 96 -31.09 -19.49 1.40
C SER A 96 -30.46 -19.10 2.74
N SER A 97 -30.02 -17.84 2.77
CA SER A 97 -29.86 -16.98 3.94
C SER A 97 -30.96 -17.14 4.98
N THR A 98 -30.65 -17.82 6.09
CA THR A 98 -31.10 -17.60 7.48
C THR A 98 -30.85 -18.91 8.26
N ASN A 99 -30.17 -18.83 9.42
CA ASN A 99 -29.81 -19.91 10.36
C ASN A 99 -28.36 -20.41 10.34
N TYR A 100 -27.38 -19.49 10.32
CA TYR A 100 -25.96 -19.80 10.62
C TYR A 100 -25.50 -19.31 12.01
N THR A 101 -26.42 -19.19 12.97
CA THR A 101 -26.14 -18.72 14.33
C THR A 101 -26.58 -19.75 15.36
N SER A 102 -25.78 -20.81 15.58
CA SER A 102 -25.77 -21.54 16.87
C SER A 102 -24.79 -22.73 16.96
N ASN A 103 -24.30 -23.30 15.87
CA ASN A 103 -23.59 -24.60 15.95
C ASN A 103 -22.05 -24.57 15.93
N LEU A 104 -21.39 -23.40 15.87
CA LEU A 104 -19.92 -23.33 15.87
C LEU A 104 -19.27 -23.29 17.26
N ARG A 105 -20.04 -23.23 18.36
CA ARG A 105 -19.48 -22.95 19.69
C ARG A 105 -19.11 -24.14 20.58
N LYS A 106 -19.36 -25.41 20.21
CA LYS A 106 -19.06 -26.53 21.14
C LYS A 106 -18.54 -27.86 20.57
N SER A 107 -18.29 -28.03 19.28
CA SER A 107 -17.79 -29.33 18.78
C SER A 107 -17.03 -29.21 17.46
N SER A 108 -15.70 -29.05 17.50
CA SER A 108 -14.81 -29.44 16.37
C SER A 108 -13.31 -29.22 16.59
N SER A 109 -12.84 -28.49 17.61
CA SER A 109 -11.40 -28.17 17.72
C SER A 109 -10.51 -29.39 18.01
N SER A 110 -10.96 -30.34 18.86
CA SER A 110 -10.20 -31.56 19.16
C SER A 110 -10.16 -32.52 17.95
N SER A 111 -11.29 -32.69 17.26
CA SER A 111 -11.39 -33.61 16.11
C SER A 111 -10.56 -33.18 14.88
N HIS A 112 -10.30 -31.88 14.72
CA HIS A 112 -9.51 -31.38 13.58
C HIS A 112 -7.99 -31.47 13.80
N GLN A 113 -7.52 -31.31 15.05
CA GLN A 113 -6.11 -31.53 15.40
C GLN A 113 -5.74 -33.01 15.24
N ASP A 114 -6.61 -33.91 15.72
CA ASP A 114 -6.46 -35.36 15.53
C ASP A 114 -6.34 -35.74 14.04
N PHE A 115 -7.13 -35.12 13.16
CA PHE A 115 -7.11 -35.44 11.72
C PHE A 115 -5.76 -35.15 11.05
N GLN A 116 -5.15 -33.99 11.31
CA GLN A 116 -3.89 -33.62 10.65
C GLN A 116 -2.75 -34.54 11.09
N GLU A 117 -2.66 -34.83 12.38
CA GLU A 117 -1.65 -35.73 12.92
C GLU A 117 -1.83 -37.16 12.39
N ILE A 118 -3.07 -37.66 12.36
CA ILE A 118 -3.40 -38.96 11.73
C ILE A 118 -2.99 -38.95 10.25
N TRP A 119 -3.22 -37.86 9.52
CA TRP A 119 -2.85 -37.74 8.12
C TRP A 119 -1.34 -37.81 7.93
N PHE A 120 -0.56 -37.02 8.69
CA PHE A 120 0.91 -37.04 8.60
C PHE A 120 1.47 -38.40 8.98
N ASN A 121 0.98 -39.02 10.04
CA ASN A 121 1.41 -40.37 10.45
C ASN A 121 1.14 -41.41 9.35
N LYS A 122 -0.06 -41.37 8.74
CA LYS A 122 -0.42 -42.25 7.63
C LYS A 122 0.45 -41.98 6.40
N PHE A 123 0.60 -40.72 6.00
CA PHE A 123 1.42 -40.33 4.85
C PHE A 123 2.88 -40.75 5.03
N ASN A 124 3.47 -40.45 6.20
CA ASN A 124 4.84 -40.79 6.54
C ASN A 124 5.11 -42.30 6.56
N SER A 125 4.11 -43.12 6.94
CA SER A 125 4.24 -44.58 6.89
C SER A 125 4.42 -45.13 5.47
N THR A 126 4.05 -44.36 4.44
CA THR A 126 4.20 -44.75 3.03
C THR A 126 5.54 -44.34 2.42
N LEU A 127 6.37 -43.59 3.16
CA LEU A 127 7.61 -43.02 2.67
C LEU A 127 8.84 -43.75 3.22
N PRO A 128 9.87 -44.00 2.39
CA PRO A 128 11.17 -44.42 2.90
C PRO A 128 11.77 -43.34 3.79
N LYS A 129 12.40 -43.76 4.90
CA LYS A 129 13.08 -42.87 5.85
C LYS A 129 14.58 -43.17 5.87
N ARG A 130 15.41 -42.15 5.62
CA ARG A 130 16.88 -42.22 5.64
C ARG A 130 17.42 -41.15 6.60
N ASP A 131 18.20 -41.54 7.60
CA ASP A 131 18.82 -40.62 8.57
C ASP A 131 17.86 -39.58 9.18
N GLY A 132 16.64 -40.00 9.53
CA GLY A 132 15.62 -39.11 10.08
C GLY A 132 14.78 -38.33 9.06
N VAL A 133 15.14 -38.37 7.77
CA VAL A 133 14.48 -37.65 6.66
C VAL A 133 13.56 -38.59 5.89
N TYR A 134 12.36 -38.14 5.57
CA TYR A 134 11.41 -38.85 4.71
C TYR A 134 11.68 -38.50 3.24
N VAL A 135 11.80 -39.50 2.37
CA VAL A 135 12.12 -39.30 0.96
C VAL A 135 10.86 -39.44 0.11
N ILE A 136 10.52 -38.39 -0.65
CA ILE A 136 9.42 -38.37 -1.61
C ILE A 136 10.03 -38.61 -3.00
N ASN A 137 9.83 -39.81 -3.51
CA ASN A 137 10.45 -40.31 -4.74
C ASN A 137 9.47 -40.48 -5.91
N THR A 138 8.24 -40.02 -5.77
CA THR A 138 7.22 -40.09 -6.83
C THR A 138 6.39 -38.81 -6.85
N THR A 139 6.06 -38.33 -8.05
CA THR A 139 5.21 -37.13 -8.23
C THR A 139 3.85 -37.31 -7.55
N GLU A 140 3.27 -38.51 -7.57
CA GLU A 140 1.98 -38.79 -6.94
C GLU A 140 1.99 -38.47 -5.43
N LYS A 141 3.01 -38.94 -4.70
CA LYS A 141 3.14 -38.65 -3.27
C LYS A 141 3.42 -37.19 -3.00
N PHE A 142 4.17 -36.53 -3.88
CA PHE A 142 4.41 -35.10 -3.75
C PHE A 142 3.13 -34.29 -3.95
N ASN A 143 2.35 -34.61 -4.99
CA ASN A 143 1.01 -34.07 -5.22
C ASN A 143 0.07 -34.32 -4.03
N GLN A 144 0.13 -35.50 -3.41
CA GLN A 144 -0.66 -35.78 -2.19
C GLN A 144 -0.30 -34.82 -1.04
N LEU A 145 0.99 -34.54 -0.83
CA LEU A 145 1.45 -33.58 0.18
C LEU A 145 1.02 -32.15 -0.15
N LEU A 146 1.23 -31.71 -1.39
CA LEU A 146 0.85 -30.37 -1.86
C LEU A 146 -0.67 -30.18 -1.76
N ASN A 147 -1.46 -31.14 -2.24
CA ASN A 147 -2.92 -31.10 -2.15
C ASN A 147 -3.42 -31.05 -0.70
N PHE A 148 -2.83 -31.86 0.19
CA PHE A 148 -3.15 -31.79 1.61
C PHE A 148 -2.86 -30.40 2.16
N TYR A 149 -1.68 -29.87 1.89
CA TYR A 149 -1.22 -28.60 2.46
C TYR A 149 -1.95 -27.35 1.94
N TYR A 150 -2.24 -27.30 0.63
CA TYR A 150 -2.86 -26.14 -0.02
C TYR A 150 -4.38 -26.21 -0.04
N GLN A 151 -4.97 -27.40 -0.20
CA GLN A 151 -6.42 -27.53 -0.39
C GLN A 151 -7.15 -28.08 0.84
N THR A 152 -6.56 -29.06 1.54
CA THR A 152 -7.29 -29.84 2.58
C THR A 152 -7.05 -29.33 3.99
N LYS A 153 -5.85 -28.85 4.29
CA LYS A 153 -5.44 -28.46 5.64
C LYS A 153 -6.23 -27.23 6.10
N SER A 154 -7.02 -27.40 7.16
CA SER A 154 -7.52 -26.26 7.92
C SER A 154 -6.33 -25.57 8.59
N ARG A 155 -5.99 -24.38 8.12
CA ARG A 155 -4.93 -23.55 8.73
C ARG A 155 -5.48 -22.71 9.89
N PHE A 156 -6.79 -22.76 10.15
CA PHE A 156 -7.49 -21.77 10.94
C PHE A 156 -8.12 -22.42 12.17
N ASN A 157 -7.56 -22.06 13.33
CA ASN A 157 -8.16 -22.32 14.63
C ASN A 157 -8.12 -21.00 15.40
N GLN A 158 -9.29 -20.44 15.71
CA GLN A 158 -9.42 -19.18 16.46
C GLN A 158 -8.67 -19.25 17.80
N ASN A 159 -8.58 -20.43 18.41
CA ASN A 159 -7.82 -20.65 19.63
C ASN A 159 -6.32 -20.39 19.44
N TYR A 160 -5.78 -20.61 18.23
CA TYR A 160 -4.38 -20.33 17.92
C TYR A 160 -4.07 -18.84 18.01
N SER A 161 -4.96 -17.96 17.56
CA SER A 161 -4.71 -16.51 17.65
C SER A 161 -4.51 -16.05 19.09
N ASN A 162 -5.31 -16.54 20.04
CA ASN A 162 -5.19 -16.09 21.42
C ASN A 162 -4.01 -16.73 22.16
N GLN A 163 -3.67 -17.97 21.83
CA GLN A 163 -2.66 -18.75 22.54
C GLN A 163 -1.25 -18.62 21.93
N LEU A 164 -1.13 -18.39 20.61
CA LEU A 164 0.15 -18.35 19.88
C LEU A 164 0.76 -16.95 19.85
N PHE A 165 -0.07 -15.90 19.88
CA PHE A 165 0.41 -14.51 19.79
C PHE A 165 1.31 -14.03 20.92
N PRO A 166 1.14 -14.49 22.17
CA PRO A 166 2.15 -14.27 23.20
C PRO A 166 3.56 -14.69 22.72
N TYR A 167 3.68 -15.85 22.07
CA TYR A 167 4.94 -16.31 21.49
C TYR A 167 5.36 -15.51 20.25
N LEU A 168 4.44 -15.23 19.32
CA LEU A 168 4.75 -14.50 18.09
C LEU A 168 5.14 -13.04 18.31
N HIS A 169 4.80 -12.47 19.47
CA HIS A 169 5.29 -11.17 19.92
C HIS A 169 6.68 -11.19 20.55
N ASP A 170 7.34 -12.36 20.53
CA ASP A 170 8.67 -12.56 21.10
C ASP A 170 8.74 -12.25 22.60
N LEU A 171 7.77 -12.76 23.38
CA LEU A 171 7.81 -12.72 24.85
C LEU A 171 8.93 -13.63 25.38
N SER A 172 10.17 -13.16 25.26
CA SER A 172 11.39 -13.91 25.58
C SER A 172 12.02 -13.51 26.92
N THR A 173 11.55 -12.43 27.57
CA THR A 173 12.15 -11.89 28.79
C THR A 173 11.17 -11.84 29.98
N ARG A 174 11.71 -12.11 31.18
CA ARG A 174 10.99 -12.03 32.48
C ARG A 174 10.39 -10.64 32.78
N GLY A 175 10.75 -9.60 32.01
CA GLY A 175 10.23 -8.24 32.19
C GLY A 175 8.96 -7.91 31.40
N HIS A 176 8.55 -8.77 30.46
CA HIS A 176 7.32 -8.57 29.67
C HIS A 176 6.12 -9.36 30.19
N GLU A 177 6.27 -10.13 31.28
CA GLU A 177 5.23 -10.99 31.85
C GLU A 177 4.00 -10.17 32.31
N ASP A 178 4.19 -9.03 32.97
CA ASP A 178 3.11 -8.13 33.43
C ASP A 178 2.23 -7.61 32.29
N ASN A 179 2.82 -7.49 31.09
CA ASN A 179 2.15 -7.00 29.91
C ASN A 179 1.32 -8.05 29.19
N PHE A 180 1.11 -9.27 29.69
CA PHE A 180 0.09 -10.19 29.16
C PHE A 180 -0.75 -10.87 30.26
N THR A 181 -0.53 -10.52 31.54
CA THR A 181 -1.00 -11.33 32.67
C THR A 181 -1.91 -10.59 33.66
N GLU A 182 -3.18 -11.01 33.67
CA GLU A 182 -3.80 -11.53 34.90
C GLU A 182 -3.92 -13.09 34.84
N SER A 183 -3.56 -13.73 33.71
CA SER A 183 -3.90 -15.14 33.41
C SER A 183 -2.76 -16.10 33.01
N TYR A 184 -1.52 -15.63 32.78
CA TYR A 184 -0.39 -16.49 32.34
C TYR A 184 0.82 -16.34 33.26
N ASN A 185 0.80 -16.94 34.45
CA ASN A 185 1.78 -16.60 35.46
C ASN A 185 3.24 -16.97 35.13
N HIS A 186 3.56 -17.80 34.12
CA HIS A 186 4.95 -18.11 33.77
C HIS A 186 5.19 -18.39 32.27
N MET A 187 6.38 -18.09 31.73
CA MET A 187 6.83 -18.58 30.40
C MET A 187 6.64 -20.09 30.17
N LYS A 188 6.69 -20.89 31.24
CA LYS A 188 6.42 -22.33 31.20
C LYS A 188 4.99 -22.65 30.74
N ASP A 189 4.04 -21.76 31.05
CA ASP A 189 2.63 -21.91 30.65
C ASP A 189 2.49 -21.68 29.14
N ILE A 190 3.19 -20.68 28.59
CA ILE A 190 3.21 -20.42 27.14
C ILE A 190 3.79 -21.62 26.39
N LEU A 191 4.91 -22.18 26.87
CA LEU A 191 5.54 -23.35 26.24
C LEU A 191 4.64 -24.58 26.28
N HIS A 192 4.03 -24.88 27.43
CA HIS A 192 3.06 -25.97 27.53
C HIS A 192 1.88 -25.77 26.57
N ILE A 193 1.44 -24.52 26.39
CA ILE A 193 0.38 -24.20 25.42
C ILE A 193 0.87 -24.47 24.00
N ILE A 194 2.04 -23.99 23.59
CA ILE A 194 2.60 -24.24 22.24
C ILE A 194 2.73 -25.74 21.97
N ASP A 195 3.27 -26.50 22.91
CA ASP A 195 3.42 -27.96 22.78
C ASP A 195 2.06 -28.65 22.58
N SER A 196 1.02 -28.15 23.27
CA SER A 196 -0.36 -28.65 23.12
C SER A 196 -1.08 -28.22 21.83
N MET A 197 -0.53 -27.28 21.06
CA MET A 197 -1.22 -26.72 19.89
C MET A 197 -1.10 -27.57 18.61
N HIS A 198 -0.22 -28.58 18.58
CA HIS A 198 0.00 -29.48 17.42
C HIS A 198 0.05 -28.73 16.07
N LEU A 199 0.90 -27.70 15.99
CA LEU A 199 1.05 -26.88 14.78
C LEU A 199 1.79 -27.67 13.69
N ASN A 200 1.06 -28.11 12.67
CA ASN A 200 1.61 -28.87 11.54
C ASN A 200 1.93 -27.98 10.33
N ASN A 201 2.64 -26.87 10.53
CA ASN A 201 3.05 -25.97 9.45
C ASN A 201 4.10 -26.62 8.52
N LEU A 202 4.14 -26.25 7.23
CA LEU A 202 5.16 -26.73 6.28
C LEU A 202 5.89 -25.52 5.70
N MET A 203 7.22 -25.56 5.73
CA MET A 203 8.12 -24.60 5.07
C MET A 203 8.84 -25.28 3.92
N PHE A 204 8.83 -24.66 2.74
CA PHE A 204 9.48 -25.17 1.54
C PHE A 204 10.84 -24.49 1.37
N ILE A 205 11.87 -25.27 1.07
CA ILE A 205 13.23 -24.77 0.84
C ILE A 205 13.70 -25.32 -0.50
N LYS A 206 14.00 -24.42 -1.43
CA LYS A 206 14.68 -24.76 -2.68
C LYS A 206 16.17 -24.93 -2.39
N SER A 207 16.75 -26.05 -2.81
CA SER A 207 18.18 -26.32 -2.60
C SER A 207 19.05 -26.08 -3.83
N ASP A 208 18.47 -25.79 -5.00
CA ASP A 208 19.25 -25.47 -6.18
C ASP A 208 20.03 -24.16 -5.96
N ASP A 209 21.30 -24.15 -6.39
CA ASP A 209 22.09 -22.92 -6.47
C ASP A 209 21.46 -22.00 -7.55
N GLU A 210 21.59 -20.67 -7.40
CA GLU A 210 20.84 -19.61 -8.11
C GLU A 210 21.00 -19.56 -9.66
N GLU A 211 21.55 -20.61 -10.31
CA GLU A 211 21.76 -20.75 -11.76
C GLU A 211 20.85 -21.80 -12.43
N ILE A 212 19.57 -21.83 -12.08
CA ILE A 212 18.56 -22.47 -12.95
C ILE A 212 17.97 -21.39 -13.84
N ASP A 213 17.77 -21.71 -15.13
CA ASP A 213 17.11 -20.84 -16.11
C ASP A 213 16.01 -20.00 -15.44
N SER A 214 16.02 -18.68 -15.71
CA SER A 214 15.13 -17.65 -15.13
C SER A 214 13.62 -17.89 -15.31
N ILE A 215 13.24 -19.06 -15.84
CA ILE A 215 11.91 -19.48 -16.25
C ILE A 215 11.30 -20.48 -15.25
N THR A 216 12.06 -21.04 -14.31
CA THR A 216 11.52 -22.03 -13.33
C THR A 216 10.95 -21.36 -12.07
N PRO A 217 9.62 -21.41 -11.83
CA PRO A 217 9.00 -20.74 -10.69
C PRO A 217 9.26 -21.51 -9.39
N ASP A 218 9.28 -20.82 -8.26
CA ASP A 218 9.36 -21.47 -6.95
C ASP A 218 7.99 -21.97 -6.49
N LEU A 219 7.96 -22.94 -5.57
CA LEU A 219 6.72 -23.28 -4.87
C LEU A 219 6.25 -22.07 -4.03
N ILE A 220 4.93 -21.90 -3.92
CA ILE A 220 4.36 -20.83 -3.09
C ILE A 220 4.86 -21.00 -1.64
N ASN A 221 5.16 -19.89 -0.96
CA ASN A 221 5.71 -19.90 0.40
C ASN A 221 7.11 -20.55 0.55
N SER A 222 7.87 -20.69 -0.54
CA SER A 222 9.29 -21.05 -0.43
C SER A 222 10.08 -19.97 0.31
N VAL A 223 11.01 -20.42 1.15
CA VAL A 223 11.86 -19.57 2.00
C VAL A 223 13.33 -19.91 1.79
N LYS A 224 14.21 -18.91 1.90
CA LYS A 224 15.66 -19.11 1.89
C LYS A 224 16.17 -19.48 3.29
N LEU A 225 17.27 -20.23 3.35
CA LEU A 225 17.80 -20.77 4.60
C LEU A 225 18.28 -19.66 5.56
N ASP A 226 18.84 -18.58 5.04
CA ASP A 226 19.29 -17.40 5.77
C ASP A 226 18.13 -16.56 6.35
N GLN A 227 16.91 -16.72 5.83
CA GLN A 227 15.72 -16.07 6.40
C GLN A 227 15.21 -16.76 7.68
N ILE A 228 15.56 -18.04 7.87
CA ILE A 228 15.08 -18.86 9.00
C ILE A 228 16.17 -19.25 9.99
N LEU A 229 17.45 -19.27 9.58
CA LEU A 229 18.59 -19.64 10.43
C LEU A 229 19.54 -18.47 10.67
N ASP A 230 20.03 -18.38 11.90
CA ASP A 230 21.11 -17.46 12.28
C ASP A 230 22.48 -18.17 12.27
N ARG A 231 23.53 -17.43 11.90
CA ARG A 231 24.92 -17.89 11.94
C ARG A 231 25.66 -17.26 13.12
N HIS A 232 26.16 -18.09 14.02
CA HIS A 232 27.06 -17.68 15.10
C HIS A 232 28.39 -18.44 14.99
N TYR A 233 29.52 -17.71 14.95
CA TYR A 233 30.87 -18.29 14.89
C TYR A 233 31.07 -19.36 13.79
N ASN A 234 30.49 -19.14 12.59
CA ASN A 234 30.49 -20.06 11.44
C ASN A 234 29.74 -21.39 11.66
N GLU A 235 28.99 -21.53 12.74
CA GLU A 235 28.06 -22.64 12.97
C GLU A 235 26.61 -22.13 12.96
N TRP A 236 25.70 -22.97 12.48
CA TRP A 236 24.27 -22.66 12.47
C TRP A 236 23.66 -22.96 13.85
N GLU A 237 22.86 -22.03 14.35
CA GLU A 237 22.18 -22.21 15.64
C GLU A 237 20.99 -23.18 15.53
N LYS A 238 20.70 -23.88 16.63
CA LYS A 238 19.51 -24.73 16.71
C LYS A 238 18.26 -23.88 16.66
N LEU A 239 17.28 -24.30 15.84
CA LEU A 239 15.94 -23.74 15.88
C LEU A 239 15.33 -24.08 17.23
N SER A 240 15.17 -23.04 18.02
CA SER A 240 14.76 -23.13 19.40
C SER A 240 13.50 -22.30 19.59
N VAL A 241 12.52 -22.86 20.29
CA VAL A 241 11.38 -22.08 20.80
C VAL A 241 11.86 -21.09 21.86
N TYR A 242 13.05 -21.30 22.45
CA TYR A 242 13.75 -20.34 23.32
C TYR A 242 14.51 -19.32 22.46
N PRO A 243 14.15 -18.03 22.46
CA PRO A 243 14.93 -16.99 21.83
C PRO A 243 16.24 -16.78 22.62
N HIS A 244 17.35 -16.56 21.92
CA HIS A 244 18.61 -16.21 22.57
C HIS A 244 18.48 -14.83 23.26
N GLN A 245 19.08 -14.69 24.45
CA GLN A 245 19.03 -13.46 25.25
C GLN A 245 19.50 -12.25 24.42
N TYR A 246 18.62 -11.25 24.28
CA TYR A 246 18.97 -9.93 23.74
C TYR A 246 18.70 -8.83 24.77
N ASP A 247 19.42 -7.72 24.60
CA ASP A 247 19.61 -6.59 25.51
C ASP A 247 18.46 -6.28 26.48
N GLU A 248 18.79 -6.21 27.78
CA GLU A 248 17.91 -5.77 28.87
C GLU A 248 17.44 -4.30 28.73
N HIS A 249 17.84 -3.60 27.68
CA HIS A 249 17.63 -2.16 27.51
C HIS A 249 16.32 -1.76 26.83
N ASP A 250 15.55 -2.68 26.25
CA ASP A 250 14.26 -2.33 25.60
C ASP A 250 13.08 -3.06 26.26
N MET A 251 12.61 -2.54 27.40
CA MET A 251 11.53 -3.14 28.20
C MET A 251 10.14 -3.05 27.54
N LYS A 252 10.01 -2.55 26.30
CA LYS A 252 8.73 -2.40 25.60
C LYS A 252 8.52 -3.50 24.56
N MET A 253 7.44 -4.26 24.72
CA MET A 253 7.06 -5.34 23.80
C MET A 253 6.85 -4.86 22.37
N ASN A 254 7.54 -5.49 21.41
CA ASN A 254 7.42 -5.17 19.99
C ASN A 254 6.20 -5.87 19.36
N CYS A 255 5.07 -5.17 19.32
CA CYS A 255 3.83 -5.68 18.74
C CYS A 255 3.81 -5.72 17.19
N ARG A 256 4.94 -5.42 16.53
CA ARG A 256 5.08 -5.25 15.06
C ARG A 256 6.35 -5.93 14.53
N ASN A 257 6.78 -7.01 15.16
CA ASN A 257 7.94 -7.81 14.75
C ASN A 257 7.66 -8.70 13.50
N PHE A 258 7.13 -8.09 12.43
CA PHE A 258 6.80 -8.75 11.15
C PHE A 258 8.01 -9.50 10.55
N GLY A 259 9.21 -8.92 10.59
CA GLY A 259 10.44 -9.54 10.08
C GLY A 259 10.94 -10.75 10.87
N ARG A 260 10.38 -11.02 12.05
CA ARG A 260 10.76 -12.18 12.88
C ARG A 260 9.81 -13.36 12.73
N GLN A 261 8.70 -13.21 12.01
CA GLN A 261 7.66 -14.24 11.95
C GLN A 261 8.15 -15.52 11.29
N LEU A 262 9.00 -15.44 10.25
CA LEU A 262 9.65 -16.62 9.65
C LEU A 262 10.47 -17.39 10.69
N LYS A 263 11.34 -16.69 11.42
CA LYS A 263 12.20 -17.29 12.46
C LYS A 263 11.40 -17.88 13.62
N LEU A 264 10.33 -17.21 14.07
CA LEU A 264 9.47 -17.70 15.15
C LEU A 264 8.63 -18.91 14.71
N MET A 265 8.18 -18.95 13.44
CA MET A 265 7.43 -20.09 12.92
C MET A 265 8.31 -21.28 12.55
N ALA A 266 9.60 -21.09 12.28
CA ALA A 266 10.51 -22.16 11.84
C ALA A 266 10.63 -23.32 12.85
N PRO A 267 10.84 -23.11 14.17
CA PRO A 267 10.85 -24.18 15.17
C PRO A 267 9.52 -24.96 15.25
N LEU A 268 8.41 -24.33 14.83
CA LEU A 268 7.07 -24.92 14.87
C LEU A 268 6.71 -25.66 13.58
N SER A 269 7.56 -25.62 12.56
CA SER A 269 7.27 -26.10 11.21
C SER A 269 7.96 -27.42 10.86
N HIS A 270 7.35 -28.17 9.96
CA HIS A 270 7.97 -29.23 9.17
C HIS A 270 8.65 -28.63 7.95
N PHE A 271 9.63 -29.32 7.37
CA PHE A 271 10.43 -28.81 6.26
C PHE A 271 10.33 -29.71 5.03
N VAL A 272 10.19 -29.11 3.85
CA VAL A 272 10.22 -29.79 2.56
C VAL A 272 11.35 -29.19 1.74
N VAL A 273 12.38 -29.98 1.47
CA VAL A 273 13.51 -29.60 0.61
C VAL A 273 13.25 -30.13 -0.78
N TYR A 274 13.25 -29.26 -1.78
CA TYR A 274 13.02 -29.61 -3.17
C TYR A 274 14.06 -28.98 -4.10
N ASN A 275 14.22 -29.59 -5.27
CA ASN A 275 15.10 -29.10 -6.31
C ASN A 275 14.58 -29.48 -7.70
N TYR A 276 15.05 -28.79 -8.73
CA TYR A 276 14.70 -29.02 -10.13
C TYR A 276 15.76 -29.84 -10.86
N THR A 277 17.00 -29.81 -10.40
CA THR A 277 18.15 -30.40 -11.11
C THR A 277 18.41 -31.87 -10.80
N ASN A 278 17.61 -32.49 -9.92
CA ASN A 278 17.91 -33.78 -9.29
C ASN A 278 19.32 -33.77 -8.65
N SER A 279 19.72 -32.59 -8.14
CA SER A 279 20.96 -32.41 -7.38
C SER A 279 20.80 -32.99 -5.97
N ASP A 280 21.93 -33.21 -5.31
CA ASP A 280 21.91 -33.77 -3.96
C ASP A 280 21.45 -32.73 -2.93
N ASN A 281 20.27 -32.94 -2.35
CA ASN A 281 19.74 -32.16 -1.22
C ASN A 281 20.64 -32.27 0.04
N ALA A 282 21.70 -33.09 0.05
CA ALA A 282 22.53 -33.39 1.20
C ALA A 282 23.05 -32.17 1.95
N ASN A 283 23.46 -31.10 1.26
CA ASN A 283 23.98 -29.90 1.93
C ASN A 283 22.92 -29.28 2.83
N VAL A 284 21.75 -28.94 2.28
CA VAL A 284 20.63 -28.35 3.03
C VAL A 284 20.12 -29.32 4.09
N LEU A 285 19.97 -30.61 3.77
CA LEU A 285 19.52 -31.63 4.71
C LEU A 285 20.51 -31.85 5.87
N SER A 286 21.82 -31.74 5.62
CA SER A 286 22.84 -31.83 6.67
C SER A 286 22.76 -30.66 7.64
N MET A 287 22.38 -29.47 7.16
CA MET A 287 22.16 -28.29 7.99
C MET A 287 20.87 -28.43 8.78
N LEU A 288 19.75 -28.72 8.12
CA LEU A 288 18.43 -28.86 8.77
C LEU A 288 18.43 -29.94 9.85
N ARG A 289 19.08 -31.09 9.62
CA ARG A 289 19.19 -32.16 10.64
C ARG A 289 19.91 -31.73 11.92
N LYS A 290 20.79 -30.72 11.86
CA LYS A 290 21.50 -30.20 13.04
C LYS A 290 20.65 -29.22 13.84
N VAL A 291 19.74 -28.51 13.17
CA VAL A 291 19.06 -27.33 13.72
C VAL A 291 17.57 -27.57 14.00
N VAL A 292 16.88 -28.44 13.25
CA VAL A 292 15.44 -28.71 13.40
C VAL A 292 15.17 -29.61 14.61
N ASN A 293 14.08 -29.34 15.34
CA ASN A 293 13.63 -30.16 16.47
C ASN A 293 13.32 -31.61 15.99
N PRO A 294 13.82 -32.66 16.68
CA PRO A 294 13.55 -34.06 16.34
C PRO A 294 12.07 -34.46 16.18
N GLU A 295 11.15 -33.74 16.81
CA GLU A 295 9.70 -33.98 16.70
C GLU A 295 9.10 -33.51 15.37
N LYS A 296 9.82 -32.70 14.60
CA LYS A 296 9.37 -32.16 13.31
C LYS A 296 9.89 -33.00 12.14
N TYR A 297 9.04 -33.19 11.14
CA TYR A 297 9.39 -33.95 9.94
C TYR A 297 10.19 -33.11 8.95
N ILE A 298 11.19 -33.76 8.33
CA ILE A 298 11.95 -33.24 7.20
C ILE A 298 11.68 -34.15 6.00
N TYR A 299 11.27 -33.57 4.88
CA TYR A 299 11.03 -34.24 3.61
C TYR A 299 12.10 -33.84 2.59
N SER A 300 12.67 -34.83 1.90
CA SER A 300 13.53 -34.64 0.72
C SER A 300 12.76 -35.05 -0.52
N VAL A 301 12.55 -34.12 -1.46
CA VAL A 301 11.95 -34.40 -2.76
C VAL A 301 13.06 -34.84 -3.71
N GLU A 302 13.05 -36.12 -4.09
CA GLU A 302 14.02 -36.77 -4.97
C GLU A 302 13.27 -37.26 -6.22
N LEU A 303 12.94 -36.33 -7.11
CA LEU A 303 12.19 -36.59 -8.34
C LEU A 303 13.07 -36.41 -9.58
N ASP A 304 12.71 -37.12 -10.65
CA ASP A 304 13.37 -36.97 -11.95
C ASP A 304 13.17 -35.56 -12.52
N LYS A 305 13.96 -35.21 -13.55
CA LYS A 305 13.82 -33.95 -14.28
C LYS A 305 12.39 -33.74 -14.77
N ASP A 306 11.97 -32.49 -14.83
CA ASP A 306 10.66 -32.03 -15.32
C ASP A 306 9.45 -32.41 -14.45
N TRP A 307 9.66 -32.85 -13.19
CA TRP A 307 8.55 -33.20 -12.28
C TRP A 307 7.51 -32.07 -12.13
N TRP A 308 7.94 -30.81 -12.16
CA TRP A 308 7.09 -29.64 -12.01
C TRP A 308 6.04 -29.52 -13.13
N SER A 309 6.34 -30.02 -14.33
CA SER A 309 5.39 -30.03 -15.46
C SER A 309 4.17 -30.93 -15.21
N THR A 310 4.28 -31.85 -14.24
CA THR A 310 3.22 -32.80 -13.86
C THR A 310 2.48 -32.42 -12.58
N ILE A 311 2.90 -31.33 -11.94
CA ILE A 311 2.27 -30.75 -10.76
C ILE A 311 1.30 -29.65 -11.21
N GLU A 312 0.22 -29.43 -10.47
CA GLU A 312 -0.71 -28.35 -10.79
C GLU A 312 0.00 -26.97 -10.73
N PRO A 313 -0.10 -26.13 -11.77
CA PRO A 313 0.55 -24.81 -11.82
C PRO A 313 0.19 -23.89 -10.65
N ASN A 314 -0.94 -24.15 -9.98
CA ASN A 314 -1.44 -23.36 -8.86
C ASN A 314 -0.58 -23.47 -7.58
N TYR A 315 0.30 -24.46 -7.47
CA TYR A 315 1.22 -24.60 -6.34
C TYR A 315 2.51 -23.80 -6.49
N PHE A 316 2.74 -23.21 -7.66
CA PHE A 316 3.91 -22.39 -7.97
C PHE A 316 3.58 -20.90 -7.93
N ASP A 317 4.58 -20.10 -7.62
CA ASP A 317 4.55 -18.65 -7.66
C ASP A 317 4.85 -18.18 -9.09
N ASN A 318 3.88 -17.57 -9.76
CA ASN A 318 4.00 -17.12 -11.15
C ASN A 318 3.67 -15.62 -11.24
N ASP A 319 4.33 -14.90 -12.15
CA ASP A 319 4.04 -13.47 -12.37
C ASP A 319 2.60 -13.19 -12.86
N THR A 320 1.91 -14.18 -13.43
CA THR A 320 0.48 -14.07 -13.79
C THR A 320 -0.46 -14.02 -12.58
N ASP A 321 0.05 -14.35 -11.38
CA ASP A 321 -0.75 -14.31 -10.15
C ASP A 321 -1.03 -12.90 -9.64
N GLU A 322 -0.41 -11.91 -10.28
CA GLU A 322 -0.52 -10.51 -9.90
C GLU A 322 -1.75 -9.84 -10.52
N ASP A 323 -2.31 -10.40 -11.59
CA ASP A 323 -3.44 -9.78 -12.31
C ASP A 323 -4.62 -9.47 -11.39
N PRO A 324 -5.04 -10.35 -10.45
CA PRO A 324 -6.09 -10.02 -9.51
C PRO A 324 -5.69 -8.94 -8.49
N VAL A 325 -4.40 -8.69 -8.26
CA VAL A 325 -3.95 -7.58 -7.40
C VAL A 325 -4.26 -6.25 -8.07
N TYR A 326 -3.95 -6.13 -9.37
CA TYR A 326 -4.12 -4.90 -10.15
C TYR A 326 -5.52 -4.70 -10.74
N ASN A 327 -6.27 -5.78 -10.95
CA ASN A 327 -7.57 -5.78 -11.61
C ASN A 327 -8.68 -6.31 -10.70
N ASN A 328 -8.75 -5.82 -9.46
CA ASN A 328 -9.75 -6.23 -8.48
C ASN A 328 -11.05 -5.39 -8.54
N SER A 329 -12.08 -5.86 -7.83
CA SER A 329 -13.41 -5.22 -7.75
C SER A 329 -13.40 -3.82 -7.10
N PHE A 330 -12.44 -3.52 -6.22
CA PHE A 330 -12.28 -2.17 -5.64
C PHE A 330 -11.73 -1.21 -6.69
N LEU A 331 -10.65 -1.60 -7.37
CA LEU A 331 -10.02 -0.81 -8.42
C LEU A 331 -10.97 -0.59 -9.61
N SER A 332 -11.62 -1.64 -10.10
CA SER A 332 -12.59 -1.51 -11.20
C SER A 332 -13.77 -0.58 -10.85
N LYS A 333 -14.18 -0.53 -9.57
CA LYS A 333 -15.29 0.32 -9.13
C LYS A 333 -14.93 1.80 -9.00
N PHE A 334 -13.72 2.13 -8.52
CA PHE A 334 -13.33 3.53 -8.28
C PHE A 334 -12.34 4.10 -9.30
N TYR A 335 -11.63 3.23 -10.00
CA TYR A 335 -10.61 3.54 -10.98
C TYR A 335 -10.84 2.70 -12.25
N PRO A 336 -11.99 2.84 -12.94
CA PRO A 336 -12.30 2.03 -14.12
C PRO A 336 -11.25 2.23 -15.22
N SER A 337 -11.01 1.16 -16.00
CA SER A 337 -10.15 1.14 -17.18
C SER A 337 -10.87 0.39 -18.30
N GLU A 338 -10.64 0.79 -19.54
CA GLU A 338 -11.08 0.00 -20.70
C GLU A 338 -10.19 -1.24 -20.90
N GLU A 339 -8.90 -1.15 -20.52
CA GLU A 339 -7.92 -2.21 -20.63
C GLU A 339 -7.51 -2.76 -19.26
N GLU A 340 -7.25 -4.07 -19.18
CA GLU A 340 -6.65 -4.69 -18.00
C GLU A 340 -5.24 -4.16 -17.77
N PHE A 341 -4.93 -3.81 -16.53
CA PHE A 341 -3.60 -3.31 -16.20
C PHE A 341 -2.65 -4.47 -15.98
N THR A 342 -1.54 -4.43 -16.69
CA THR A 342 -0.43 -5.36 -16.55
C THR A 342 0.71 -4.70 -15.78
N SER A 343 1.46 -5.49 -15.01
CA SER A 343 2.62 -4.99 -14.28
C SER A 343 3.59 -4.27 -15.24
N GLN A 344 4.04 -3.09 -14.81
CA GLN A 344 5.00 -2.23 -15.50
C GLN A 344 6.33 -2.20 -14.75
N GLY A 345 7.39 -1.87 -15.48
CA GLY A 345 8.73 -1.66 -14.92
C GLY A 345 9.55 -2.95 -14.71
N GLU A 346 10.86 -2.78 -14.67
CA GLU A 346 11.83 -3.83 -14.32
C GLU A 346 12.55 -3.41 -13.03
N HIS A 347 13.01 -4.37 -12.24
CA HIS A 347 13.77 -4.17 -10.97
C HIS A 347 12.96 -3.65 -9.77
N PHE A 348 12.32 -4.58 -9.04
CA PHE A 348 11.72 -4.31 -7.73
C PHE A 348 12.48 -5.02 -6.61
N VAL A 349 12.57 -4.38 -5.44
CA VAL A 349 13.25 -4.93 -4.24
C VAL A 349 12.55 -6.19 -3.70
N SER A 350 11.22 -6.26 -3.78
CA SER A 350 10.42 -7.41 -3.39
C SER A 350 9.12 -7.49 -4.19
N ARG A 351 8.39 -8.61 -4.08
CA ARG A 351 7.08 -8.77 -4.72
C ARG A 351 6.10 -7.71 -4.22
N TYR A 352 6.09 -7.46 -2.92
CA TYR A 352 5.18 -6.47 -2.32
C TYR A 352 5.57 -5.03 -2.68
N HIS A 353 6.84 -4.76 -3.00
CA HIS A 353 7.25 -3.48 -3.59
C HIS A 353 6.71 -3.33 -5.03
N ARG A 354 6.81 -4.38 -5.84
CA ARG A 354 6.19 -4.43 -7.19
C ARG A 354 4.69 -4.17 -7.12
N TYR A 355 3.99 -4.81 -6.19
CA TYR A 355 2.55 -4.61 -5.97
C TYR A 355 2.21 -3.16 -5.65
N GLU A 356 2.93 -2.57 -4.69
CA GLU A 356 2.68 -1.19 -4.26
C GLU A 356 2.83 -0.19 -5.41
N GLN A 357 3.96 -0.23 -6.13
CA GLN A 357 4.25 0.71 -7.22
C GLN A 357 3.25 0.58 -8.37
N ASN A 358 2.93 -0.66 -8.77
CA ASN A 358 2.01 -0.90 -9.87
C ASN A 358 0.57 -0.49 -9.53
N VAL A 359 0.11 -0.75 -8.31
CA VAL A 359 -1.21 -0.28 -7.89
C VAL A 359 -1.26 1.25 -7.77
N ILE A 360 -0.19 1.91 -7.30
CA ILE A 360 -0.07 3.37 -7.31
C ILE A 360 -0.24 3.91 -8.73
N TRP A 361 0.51 3.37 -9.68
CA TRP A 361 0.41 3.80 -11.08
C TRP A 361 -0.94 3.50 -11.69
N ARG A 362 -1.57 2.37 -11.35
CA ARG A 362 -2.91 2.01 -11.82
C ARG A 362 -4.00 2.95 -11.29
N MET A 363 -3.92 3.34 -10.02
CA MET A 363 -4.86 4.28 -9.41
C MET A 363 -4.71 5.69 -10.00
N SER A 364 -3.48 6.11 -10.29
CA SER A 364 -3.19 7.46 -10.80
C SER A 364 -3.36 7.58 -12.34
N GLY A 365 -2.92 6.57 -13.11
CA GLY A 365 -2.80 6.65 -14.58
C GLY A 365 -4.13 6.73 -15.34
N ASN A 366 -5.23 6.28 -14.75
CA ASN A 366 -6.55 6.38 -15.39
C ASN A 366 -7.29 7.69 -15.07
N ARG A 367 -6.72 8.53 -14.21
CA ARG A 367 -7.23 9.86 -13.89
C ARG A 367 -6.10 10.86 -13.95
N ARG A 368 -5.71 11.22 -15.17
CA ARG A 368 -5.20 12.56 -15.47
C ARG A 368 -6.10 13.57 -14.75
N THR A 369 -5.61 14.12 -13.64
CA THR A 369 -6.43 14.92 -12.73
C THR A 369 -6.36 16.35 -13.18
N TRP A 370 -7.49 16.86 -13.65
CA TRP A 370 -7.59 18.20 -14.22
C TRP A 370 -7.94 19.24 -13.15
N LEU A 371 -7.21 20.34 -13.17
CA LEU A 371 -7.36 21.49 -12.30
C LEU A 371 -7.57 22.77 -13.10
N PHE A 372 -8.09 23.78 -12.39
CA PHE A 372 -8.24 25.16 -12.87
C PHE A 372 -8.97 25.24 -14.22
N ASP A 373 -10.16 24.62 -14.31
CA ASP A 373 -10.97 24.55 -15.53
C ASP A 373 -10.26 23.87 -16.71
N ASN A 374 -9.67 22.69 -16.45
CA ASN A 374 -8.95 21.87 -17.44
C ASN A 374 -7.68 22.53 -18.03
N LYS A 375 -7.01 23.40 -17.25
CA LYS A 375 -5.76 24.04 -17.66
C LYS A 375 -4.52 23.27 -17.23
N ILE A 376 -4.54 22.69 -16.04
CA ILE A 376 -3.42 21.91 -15.50
C ILE A 376 -3.87 20.49 -15.31
N CYS A 377 -3.08 19.55 -15.81
CA CYS A 377 -3.27 18.12 -15.62
C CYS A 377 -2.14 17.57 -14.76
N VAL A 378 -2.49 16.75 -13.77
CA VAL A 378 -1.51 16.03 -12.93
C VAL A 378 -1.54 14.54 -13.30
N GLY A 379 -0.37 13.92 -13.35
CA GLY A 379 -0.22 12.49 -13.67
C GLY A 379 1.06 11.88 -13.12
N ASN A 380 1.28 10.59 -13.40
CA ASN A 380 2.43 9.82 -12.93
C ASN A 380 3.50 9.63 -14.02
N ILE A 381 4.50 8.77 -13.77
CA ILE A 381 5.56 8.45 -14.72
C ILE A 381 5.07 7.76 -16.00
N LEU A 382 4.01 6.94 -15.93
CA LEU A 382 3.44 6.28 -17.10
C LEU A 382 2.79 7.33 -18.02
N ASP A 383 2.01 8.26 -17.45
CA ASP A 383 1.41 9.38 -18.18
C ASP A 383 2.50 10.23 -18.86
N TYR A 384 3.57 10.57 -18.13
CA TYR A 384 4.69 11.34 -18.68
C TYR A 384 5.37 10.61 -19.85
N ASN A 385 5.64 9.31 -19.69
CA ASN A 385 6.30 8.50 -20.71
C ASN A 385 5.45 8.36 -21.98
N GLU A 386 4.12 8.26 -21.83
CA GLU A 386 3.19 8.28 -22.95
C GLU A 386 3.24 9.63 -23.69
N LEU A 387 3.11 10.74 -22.94
CA LEU A 387 3.05 12.09 -23.50
C LEU A 387 4.32 12.52 -24.22
N VAL A 388 5.50 12.12 -23.72
CA VAL A 388 6.78 12.45 -24.35
C VAL A 388 7.00 11.67 -25.66
N LYS A 389 6.44 10.47 -25.78
CA LYS A 389 6.51 9.65 -27.00
C LYS A 389 5.48 10.05 -28.04
N ALA A 390 4.38 10.70 -27.63
CA ALA A 390 3.31 11.11 -28.51
C ALA A 390 3.78 12.20 -29.50
N LEU A 391 3.59 11.95 -30.80
CA LEU A 391 3.90 12.91 -31.88
C LEU A 391 2.98 14.13 -31.87
N ASP A 392 1.75 13.96 -31.41
CA ASP A 392 0.76 15.01 -31.21
C ASP A 392 0.19 14.83 -29.81
N ASN A 393 0.29 15.86 -28.98
CA ASN A 393 -0.29 15.86 -27.65
C ASN A 393 -0.93 17.22 -27.36
N GLU A 394 -1.93 17.23 -26.48
CA GLU A 394 -2.73 18.42 -26.19
C GLU A 394 -2.04 19.44 -25.29
N PHE A 395 -0.83 19.14 -24.80
CA PHE A 395 -0.13 19.93 -23.80
C PHE A 395 0.94 20.81 -24.45
N LYS A 396 0.90 22.10 -24.14
CA LYS A 396 1.95 23.04 -24.60
C LYS A 396 3.20 22.95 -23.73
N LEU A 397 3.04 22.55 -22.48
CA LEU A 397 4.12 22.36 -21.52
C LEU A 397 3.91 21.06 -20.75
N ILE A 398 4.93 20.21 -20.75
CA ILE A 398 4.99 18.94 -20.03
C ILE A 398 6.13 19.06 -19.02
N ILE A 399 5.80 18.96 -17.75
CA ILE A 399 6.76 19.03 -16.64
C ILE A 399 6.84 17.66 -15.97
N TYR A 400 8.05 17.19 -15.69
CA TYR A 400 8.30 16.10 -14.77
C TYR A 400 9.03 16.62 -13.54
N CYS A 401 8.40 16.46 -12.37
CA CYS A 401 8.98 16.70 -11.06
C CYS A 401 9.82 15.47 -10.67
N ASP A 402 11.13 15.59 -10.77
CA ASP A 402 12.09 14.53 -10.52
C ASP A 402 12.43 14.45 -9.02
N ASP A 403 12.35 13.25 -8.45
CA ASP A 403 12.67 12.94 -7.05
C ASP A 403 14.16 12.66 -6.82
N ASP A 404 14.96 12.53 -7.88
CA ASP A 404 16.41 12.46 -7.76
C ASP A 404 17.04 13.84 -7.52
N ILE A 405 17.06 14.24 -6.24
CA ILE A 405 17.60 15.53 -5.78
C ILE A 405 19.10 15.67 -6.10
N GLN A 406 19.85 14.58 -6.26
CA GLN A 406 21.28 14.64 -6.53
C GLN A 406 21.59 14.88 -8.01
N SER A 407 20.76 14.37 -8.92
CA SER A 407 20.99 14.49 -10.36
C SER A 407 20.16 15.58 -11.03
N CYS A 408 19.01 15.95 -10.47
CA CYS A 408 18.11 16.92 -11.08
C CYS A 408 18.36 18.35 -10.59
N ASN A 409 18.92 19.19 -11.47
CA ASN A 409 19.03 20.63 -11.25
C ASN A 409 17.85 21.39 -11.89
N PHE A 410 17.62 22.62 -11.44
CA PHE A 410 16.68 23.52 -12.13
C PHE A 410 17.08 23.72 -13.60
N PRO A 411 16.10 23.87 -14.51
CA PRO A 411 16.38 24.20 -15.90
C PRO A 411 17.26 25.45 -16.01
N PRO A 412 18.30 25.44 -16.87
CA PRO A 412 19.14 26.62 -17.07
C PRO A 412 18.30 27.84 -17.47
N ILE A 413 18.71 29.02 -17.01
CA ILE A 413 17.96 30.25 -17.24
C ILE A 413 17.81 30.55 -18.73
N GLU A 414 18.81 30.19 -19.53
CA GLU A 414 18.81 30.31 -20.99
C GLU A 414 17.73 29.45 -21.64
N THR A 415 17.47 28.27 -21.07
CA THR A 415 16.41 27.36 -21.53
C THR A 415 15.03 27.98 -21.27
N LEU A 416 14.81 28.49 -20.06
CA LEU A 416 13.56 29.16 -19.70
C LEU A 416 13.33 30.43 -20.53
N GLN A 417 14.39 31.20 -20.82
CA GLN A 417 14.35 32.38 -21.68
C GLN A 417 13.98 32.01 -23.12
N TRP A 418 14.59 30.94 -23.65
CA TRP A 418 14.30 30.45 -24.99
C TRP A 418 12.84 30.03 -25.12
N ILE A 419 12.31 29.23 -24.17
CA ILE A 419 10.90 28.83 -24.17
C ILE A 419 9.98 30.06 -24.15
N TYR A 420 10.28 31.02 -23.26
CA TYR A 420 9.46 32.23 -23.14
C TYR A 420 9.46 33.05 -24.44
N HIS A 421 10.61 33.16 -25.10
CA HIS A 421 10.76 33.87 -26.36
C HIS A 421 10.04 33.16 -27.51
N ASP A 422 10.30 31.87 -27.71
CA ASP A 422 9.68 31.04 -28.75
C ASP A 422 8.15 31.07 -28.64
N TYR A 423 7.62 30.88 -27.43
CA TYR A 423 6.18 30.96 -27.19
C TYR A 423 5.60 32.35 -27.48
N SER A 424 6.31 33.42 -27.11
CA SER A 424 5.87 34.79 -27.36
C SER A 424 5.85 35.16 -28.84
N GLN A 425 6.65 34.48 -29.67
CA GLN A 425 6.64 34.62 -31.13
C GLN A 425 5.60 33.72 -31.83
N GLY A 426 4.79 32.97 -31.07
CA GLY A 426 3.79 32.06 -31.64
C GLY A 426 4.38 30.71 -32.07
N GLY A 427 5.48 30.26 -31.47
CA GLY A 427 6.08 28.96 -31.73
C GLY A 427 5.07 27.81 -31.58
N ALA A 428 5.11 26.83 -32.50
CA ALA A 428 4.20 25.69 -32.51
C ALA A 428 4.59 24.56 -31.56
N ASN A 429 5.84 24.56 -31.05
CA ASN A 429 6.42 23.45 -30.28
C ASN A 429 5.73 23.20 -28.93
N SER A 430 5.65 21.94 -28.51
CA SER A 430 5.43 21.58 -27.10
C SER A 430 6.75 21.55 -26.36
N TYR A 431 6.77 22.02 -25.12
CA TYR A 431 7.98 22.12 -24.31
C TYR A 431 7.98 21.04 -23.23
N CYS A 432 9.09 20.32 -23.09
CA CYS A 432 9.28 19.33 -22.03
C CYS A 432 10.36 19.82 -21.05
N LEU A 433 10.06 19.83 -19.76
CA LEU A 433 10.98 20.24 -18.70
C LEU A 433 11.03 19.19 -17.60
N LYS A 434 12.24 18.94 -17.10
CA LYS A 434 12.44 18.30 -15.80
C LYS A 434 12.73 19.38 -14.77
N ILE A 435 12.10 19.28 -13.60
CA ILE A 435 12.33 20.20 -12.47
C ILE A 435 12.53 19.38 -11.20
N PRO A 436 13.32 19.86 -10.23
CA PRO A 436 13.53 19.12 -8.99
C PRO A 436 12.28 19.11 -8.12
N GLN A 437 12.16 18.08 -7.29
CA GLN A 437 11.29 18.05 -6.14
C GLN A 437 11.64 19.19 -5.16
N LEU A 438 10.61 19.88 -4.67
CA LEU A 438 10.77 20.89 -3.61
C LEU A 438 10.54 20.32 -2.21
N GLY A 439 9.60 19.38 -2.07
CA GLY A 439 9.26 18.79 -0.77
C GLY A 439 10.43 18.03 -0.16
N GLY A 440 10.65 18.19 1.14
CA GLY A 440 11.77 17.57 1.87
C GLY A 440 13.15 18.18 1.57
N ASN A 441 13.26 19.15 0.66
CA ASN A 441 14.53 19.80 0.33
C ASN A 441 14.78 21.03 1.23
N LYS A 442 16.03 21.22 1.66
CA LYS A 442 16.45 22.35 2.50
C LYS A 442 17.00 23.51 1.68
N ASP A 443 17.60 23.25 0.53
CA ASP A 443 18.25 24.24 -0.31
C ASP A 443 17.45 24.42 -1.60
N ILE A 444 16.77 25.57 -1.73
CA ILE A 444 15.89 25.84 -2.86
C ILE A 444 16.37 27.07 -3.62
N ASP A 445 16.54 26.90 -4.92
CA ASP A 445 16.76 28.01 -5.85
C ASP A 445 15.46 28.79 -6.04
N LEU A 446 15.28 29.83 -5.22
CA LEU A 446 14.13 30.71 -5.25
C LEU A 446 13.89 31.31 -6.65
N VAL A 447 14.94 31.69 -7.38
CA VAL A 447 14.81 32.32 -8.70
C VAL A 447 14.35 31.28 -9.72
N GLY A 448 14.88 30.06 -9.66
CA GLY A 448 14.42 28.91 -10.42
C GLY A 448 12.93 28.64 -10.18
N VAL A 449 12.50 28.57 -8.91
CA VAL A 449 11.10 28.36 -8.52
C VAL A 449 10.18 29.42 -9.12
N LEU A 450 10.47 30.70 -8.88
CA LEU A 450 9.64 31.81 -9.36
C LEU A 450 9.54 31.84 -10.89
N ASN A 451 10.62 31.53 -11.61
CA ASN A 451 10.62 31.49 -13.06
C ASN A 451 9.79 30.34 -13.63
N VAL A 452 9.87 29.14 -13.04
CA VAL A 452 9.04 28.00 -13.45
C VAL A 452 7.57 28.29 -13.17
N LEU A 453 7.21 28.77 -11.98
CA LEU A 453 5.83 29.16 -11.65
C LEU A 453 5.28 30.18 -12.65
N LYS A 454 6.06 31.22 -12.94
CA LYS A 454 5.70 32.26 -13.90
C LYS A 454 5.49 31.73 -15.31
N LEU A 455 6.36 30.83 -15.76
CA LEU A 455 6.25 30.20 -17.08
C LEU A 455 4.95 29.39 -17.18
N ILE A 456 4.65 28.59 -16.15
CA ILE A 456 3.40 27.80 -16.08
C ILE A 456 2.18 28.73 -16.11
N VAL A 457 2.16 29.79 -15.30
CA VAL A 457 1.05 30.77 -15.28
C VAL A 457 0.89 31.47 -16.62
N LYS A 458 1.98 31.80 -17.32
CA LYS A 458 1.92 32.43 -18.66
C LYS A 458 1.30 31.49 -19.70
N LEU A 459 1.74 30.24 -19.73
CA LEU A 459 1.32 29.24 -20.73
C LEU A 459 -0.10 28.72 -20.47
N SER A 460 -0.45 28.50 -19.20
CA SER A 460 -1.77 27.97 -18.79
C SER A 460 -2.94 28.93 -19.03
N LYS A 461 -2.69 30.20 -19.37
CA LYS A 461 -3.75 31.17 -19.72
C LYS A 461 -4.58 30.73 -20.92
N VAL A 462 -3.95 30.09 -21.91
CA VAL A 462 -4.60 29.67 -23.17
C VAL A 462 -4.25 28.25 -23.60
N ASN A 463 -3.30 27.58 -22.93
CA ASN A 463 -2.91 26.21 -23.24
C ASN A 463 -3.04 25.29 -22.03
N LYS A 464 -2.99 23.98 -22.30
CA LYS A 464 -2.92 22.95 -21.27
C LYS A 464 -1.48 22.70 -20.84
N VAL A 465 -1.29 22.44 -19.56
CA VAL A 465 0.00 22.11 -18.94
C VAL A 465 -0.13 20.77 -18.22
N PHE A 466 0.84 19.88 -18.42
CA PHE A 466 0.97 18.63 -17.67
C PHE A 466 2.06 18.75 -16.61
N ILE A 467 1.80 18.26 -15.41
CA ILE A 467 2.75 18.17 -14.29
C ILE A 467 2.75 16.74 -13.78
N GLY A 468 3.83 16.02 -14.04
CA GLY A 468 4.03 14.63 -13.64
C GLY A 468 5.01 14.48 -12.48
N SER A 469 4.92 13.37 -11.76
CA SER A 469 5.94 12.89 -10.81
C SER A 469 5.95 11.37 -10.81
N HIS A 470 6.91 10.71 -10.15
CA HIS A 470 7.04 9.25 -10.22
C HIS A 470 5.75 8.50 -9.84
N ASP A 471 5.20 8.81 -8.67
CA ASP A 471 3.95 8.22 -8.14
C ASP A 471 2.69 9.05 -8.49
N GLY A 472 2.89 10.23 -9.05
CA GLY A 472 1.87 11.18 -9.46
C GLY A 472 1.46 12.21 -8.41
N PHE A 473 2.11 12.25 -7.23
CA PHE A 473 1.75 13.21 -6.19
C PHE A 473 2.92 13.70 -5.31
N THR A 474 3.93 12.88 -5.01
CA THR A 474 4.94 13.22 -3.99
C THR A 474 5.77 14.43 -4.41
N SER A 475 6.48 14.35 -5.53
CA SER A 475 7.39 15.42 -5.98
C SER A 475 6.65 16.65 -6.53
N SER A 476 5.37 16.52 -6.86
CA SER A 476 4.54 17.57 -7.43
C SER A 476 3.74 18.37 -6.38
N THR A 477 3.58 17.87 -5.16
CA THR A 477 2.69 18.48 -4.14
C THR A 477 2.99 19.94 -3.86
N ILE A 478 4.25 20.30 -3.55
CA ILE A 478 4.63 21.69 -3.23
C ILE A 478 4.42 22.61 -4.43
N TRP A 479 4.77 22.16 -5.64
CA TRP A 479 4.51 22.90 -6.87
C TRP A 479 3.02 23.20 -7.05
N LEU A 480 2.15 22.22 -6.82
CA LEU A 480 0.70 22.38 -6.94
C LEU A 480 0.13 23.37 -5.91
N VAL A 481 0.65 23.37 -4.67
CA VAL A 481 0.23 24.34 -3.65
C VAL A 481 0.58 25.76 -4.07
N LEU A 482 1.82 26.01 -4.50
CA LEU A 482 2.28 27.33 -4.93
C LEU A 482 1.55 27.81 -6.21
N LEU A 483 1.28 26.89 -7.15
CA LEU A 483 0.47 27.20 -8.34
C LEU A 483 -0.97 27.55 -7.99
N THR A 484 -1.56 26.86 -7.01
CA THR A 484 -2.91 27.17 -6.52
C THR A 484 -2.95 28.55 -5.87
N GLN A 485 -1.94 28.89 -5.07
CA GLN A 485 -1.78 30.21 -4.47
C GLN A 485 -1.75 31.30 -5.56
N LEU A 486 -1.00 31.08 -6.65
CA LEU A 486 -0.90 32.02 -7.76
C LEU A 486 -2.18 32.16 -8.58
N LEU A 487 -2.75 31.04 -9.01
CA LEU A 487 -3.87 31.03 -9.95
C LEU A 487 -5.19 31.43 -9.29
N ASN A 488 -5.41 31.02 -8.04
CA ASN A 488 -6.66 31.28 -7.32
C ASN A 488 -6.58 32.43 -6.30
N ARG A 489 -5.38 32.99 -6.04
CA ARG A 489 -5.15 34.08 -5.06
C ARG A 489 -5.61 33.70 -3.65
N LEU A 490 -5.25 32.49 -3.25
CA LEU A 490 -5.55 31.92 -1.93
C LEU A 490 -4.30 31.98 -1.04
N THR A 491 -4.45 31.89 0.28
CA THR A 491 -3.30 31.62 1.16
C THR A 491 -2.77 30.20 0.96
N ILE A 492 -1.62 29.86 1.55
CA ILE A 492 -1.11 28.48 1.53
C ILE A 492 -2.12 27.50 2.14
N GLU A 493 -2.72 27.85 3.28
CA GLU A 493 -3.69 27.01 3.97
C GLU A 493 -4.94 26.77 3.11
N GLU A 494 -5.50 27.84 2.53
CA GLU A 494 -6.64 27.77 1.62
C GLU A 494 -6.32 26.96 0.36
N SER A 495 -5.09 27.08 -0.16
CA SER A 495 -4.61 26.33 -1.33
C SER A 495 -4.56 24.83 -1.05
N ILE A 496 -4.04 24.42 0.11
CA ILE A 496 -4.01 23.03 0.56
C ILE A 496 -5.43 22.48 0.70
N LEU A 497 -6.33 23.22 1.37
CA LEU A 497 -7.73 22.82 1.54
C LEU A 497 -8.48 22.75 0.20
N TYR A 498 -8.19 23.65 -0.74
CA TYR A 498 -8.75 23.64 -2.09
C TYR A 498 -8.34 22.38 -2.85
N LEU A 499 -7.04 22.07 -2.91
CA LEU A 499 -6.52 20.89 -3.58
C LEU A 499 -7.09 19.60 -2.99
N ALA A 500 -7.19 19.53 -1.66
CA ALA A 500 -7.80 18.40 -0.98
C ALA A 500 -9.29 18.20 -1.34
N LYS A 501 -10.05 19.30 -1.52
CA LYS A 501 -11.44 19.24 -1.99
C LYS A 501 -11.57 18.79 -3.45
N GLN A 502 -10.53 19.01 -4.27
CA GLN A 502 -10.46 18.47 -5.64
C GLN A 502 -10.07 16.98 -5.68
N GLU A 503 -9.98 16.31 -4.52
CA GLU A 503 -9.56 14.91 -4.40
C GLU A 503 -8.15 14.64 -4.95
N ILE A 504 -7.30 15.67 -4.98
CA ILE A 504 -5.87 15.50 -5.29
C ILE A 504 -5.19 14.85 -4.10
N LYS A 505 -4.42 13.81 -4.40
CA LYS A 505 -3.52 13.21 -3.43
C LYS A 505 -2.34 14.15 -3.21
N LEU A 506 -2.11 14.52 -1.95
CA LEU A 506 -1.01 15.39 -1.53
C LEU A 506 -0.12 14.60 -0.56
N PHE A 507 1.18 14.85 -0.63
CA PHE A 507 2.17 14.28 0.28
C PHE A 507 3.07 15.40 0.79
N PHE A 508 3.12 15.57 2.11
CA PHE A 508 3.96 16.56 2.77
C PHE A 508 4.99 15.89 3.67
N PHE A 509 6.24 16.32 3.55
CA PHE A 509 7.33 16.02 4.47
C PHE A 509 7.28 16.94 5.70
N ASP A 510 7.98 16.60 6.78
CA ASP A 510 7.87 17.28 8.10
C ASP A 510 8.18 18.79 8.06
N ASN A 511 9.02 19.26 7.12
CA ASN A 511 9.42 20.67 7.01
C ASN A 511 8.68 21.44 5.90
N ASP A 512 7.80 20.78 5.15
CA ASP A 512 7.18 21.39 3.97
C ASP A 512 6.28 22.57 4.31
N TYR A 513 5.65 22.59 5.49
CA TYR A 513 4.83 23.72 5.88
C TYR A 513 5.66 24.99 6.11
N SER A 514 6.82 24.87 6.78
CA SER A 514 7.75 25.99 6.95
C SER A 514 8.25 26.49 5.59
N LEU A 515 8.60 25.55 4.71
CA LEU A 515 9.02 25.89 3.36
C LEU A 515 7.93 26.68 2.59
N LEU A 516 6.68 26.21 2.65
CA LEU A 516 5.58 26.91 2.01
C LEU A 516 5.36 28.30 2.60
N GLN A 517 5.53 28.49 3.90
CA GLN A 517 5.46 29.80 4.56
C GLN A 517 6.58 30.73 4.10
N ASP A 518 7.81 30.23 3.96
CA ASP A 518 8.95 30.99 3.45
C ASP A 518 8.74 31.42 1.99
N LEU A 519 8.14 30.54 1.17
CA LEU A 519 7.84 30.82 -0.24
C LEU A 519 6.58 31.68 -0.42
N GLU A 520 5.65 31.70 0.54
CA GLU A 520 4.35 32.39 0.46
C GLU A 520 4.52 33.87 0.07
N ILE A 521 5.49 34.54 0.69
CA ILE A 521 5.84 35.95 0.50
C ILE A 521 6.30 36.21 -0.95
N PHE A 522 7.18 35.37 -1.49
CA PHE A 522 7.69 35.58 -2.86
C PHE A 522 6.61 35.29 -3.91
N VAL A 523 5.79 34.27 -3.66
CA VAL A 523 4.73 33.86 -4.58
C VAL A 523 3.57 34.85 -4.58
N ASP A 524 3.18 35.42 -3.44
CA ASP A 524 2.17 36.49 -3.40
C ASP A 524 2.70 37.79 -4.04
N TYR A 525 4.02 38.07 -3.95
CA TYR A 525 4.62 39.23 -4.62
C TYR A 525 4.59 38.98 -6.14
N LEU A 526 4.80 37.73 -6.55
CA LEU A 526 4.73 37.32 -7.96
C LEU A 526 3.33 37.54 -8.53
N ASN A 527 2.31 37.23 -7.75
CA ASN A 527 0.91 37.46 -8.09
C ASN A 527 0.61 38.96 -8.30
N LYS A 528 1.03 39.80 -7.36
CA LYS A 528 0.63 41.22 -7.29
C LYS A 528 1.47 42.16 -8.15
N HIS A 529 2.78 41.92 -8.24
CA HIS A 529 3.73 42.90 -8.76
C HIS A 529 4.79 42.31 -9.70
N LEU A 530 5.39 41.14 -9.42
CA LEU A 530 6.48 40.67 -10.30
C LEU A 530 6.00 40.33 -11.72
N LEU A 531 4.74 39.93 -11.95
CA LEU A 531 4.28 39.67 -13.32
C LEU A 531 4.26 40.93 -14.20
N SER A 532 4.07 42.12 -13.61
CA SER A 532 4.17 43.41 -14.31
C SER A 532 5.59 43.95 -14.34
N GLU A 533 6.36 43.81 -13.26
CA GLU A 533 7.74 44.33 -13.16
C GLU A 533 8.72 43.52 -14.01
N PHE A 534 8.46 42.22 -14.15
CA PHE A 534 9.28 41.32 -14.94
C PHE A 534 8.43 40.80 -16.11
N PRO A 535 8.50 41.41 -17.30
CA PRO A 535 7.73 40.95 -18.46
C PRO A 535 8.26 39.63 -19.07
N THR A 536 9.48 39.22 -18.72
CA THR A 536 10.17 38.02 -19.21
C THR A 536 10.71 37.18 -18.04
N ILE A 537 11.84 36.48 -18.16
CA ILE A 537 12.45 35.70 -17.07
C ILE A 537 13.09 36.62 -16.03
N ILE A 538 12.99 36.25 -14.74
CA ILE A 538 13.62 36.92 -13.60
C ILE A 538 15.09 36.51 -13.57
N LEU A 539 16.02 37.48 -13.65
CA LEU A 539 17.45 37.23 -13.51
C LEU A 539 17.83 37.26 -12.02
N PRO A 540 18.80 36.46 -11.56
CA PRO A 540 19.22 36.45 -10.15
C PRO A 540 19.61 37.83 -9.60
N SER A 541 20.25 38.66 -10.41
CA SER A 541 20.68 40.02 -10.04
C SER A 541 19.54 41.04 -9.95
N THR A 542 18.32 40.68 -10.35
CA THR A 542 17.19 41.62 -10.47
C THR A 542 16.16 41.49 -9.36
N LEU A 543 16.23 40.43 -8.54
CA LEU A 543 15.33 40.22 -7.42
C LEU A 543 15.84 40.99 -6.19
N ASP A 544 15.21 42.12 -5.85
CA ASP A 544 15.55 42.90 -4.65
C ASP A 544 14.74 42.44 -3.43
N LEU A 545 15.33 41.51 -2.67
CA LEU A 545 14.72 40.95 -1.46
C LEU A 545 14.33 42.03 -0.44
N ASN A 546 15.12 43.10 -0.29
CA ASN A 546 14.82 44.17 0.67
C ASN A 546 13.55 44.95 0.29
N SER A 547 13.32 45.13 -1.01
CA SER A 547 12.11 45.80 -1.50
C SER A 547 10.87 44.93 -1.29
N ILE A 548 11.00 43.61 -1.48
CA ILE A 548 9.93 42.64 -1.19
C ILE A 548 9.61 42.66 0.31
N ASP A 549 10.62 42.56 1.17
CA ASP A 549 10.43 42.59 2.62
C ASP A 549 9.76 43.88 3.10
N ARG A 550 10.20 45.04 2.59
CA ARG A 550 9.58 46.34 2.90
C ARG A 550 8.13 46.41 2.41
N PHE A 551 7.86 45.87 1.22
CA PHE A 551 6.50 45.82 0.68
C PHE A 551 5.56 45.04 1.60
N TYR A 552 5.99 43.87 2.10
CA TYR A 552 5.19 43.06 3.01
C TYR A 552 5.10 43.60 4.42
N PHE A 553 6.16 44.23 4.92
CA PHE A 553 6.09 44.95 6.18
C PHE A 553 4.98 46.03 6.15
N MET A 554 4.80 46.69 5.00
CA MET A 554 3.76 47.70 4.80
C MET A 554 2.40 47.10 4.40
N ASN A 555 2.38 45.92 3.79
CA ASN A 555 1.18 45.23 3.28
C ASN A 555 1.19 43.75 3.69
N PRO A 556 0.99 43.43 4.98
CA PRO A 556 1.06 42.06 5.45
C PRO A 556 -0.01 41.19 4.77
N ILE A 557 0.32 39.92 4.54
CA ILE A 557 -0.63 38.94 4.01
C ILE A 557 -1.76 38.79 5.02
N VAL A 558 -2.96 39.17 4.60
CA VAL A 558 -4.15 39.01 5.44
C VAL A 558 -4.51 37.53 5.45
N LYS A 559 -4.23 36.85 6.56
CA LYS A 559 -4.67 35.48 6.77
C LYS A 559 -6.16 35.46 7.15
N PRO A 560 -6.96 34.51 6.65
CA PRO A 560 -8.36 34.34 7.06
C PRO A 560 -8.45 33.96 8.55
N GLN A 561 -9.68 33.75 9.04
CA GLN A 561 -9.93 33.21 10.39
C GLN A 561 -9.00 32.01 10.67
N PRO A 562 -8.45 31.86 11.89
CA PRO A 562 -7.46 30.83 12.17
C PRO A 562 -8.06 29.45 11.95
N TYR A 563 -7.56 28.76 10.93
CA TYR A 563 -7.81 27.35 10.71
C TYR A 563 -7.11 26.56 11.82
N ASP A 564 -7.87 26.01 12.74
CA ASP A 564 -7.37 25.26 13.89
C ASP A 564 -6.41 24.12 13.49
N TRP A 565 -6.63 23.51 12.32
CA TRP A 565 -5.74 22.48 11.78
C TRP A 565 -4.30 22.97 11.65
N PHE A 566 -4.07 24.11 11.00
CA PHE A 566 -2.70 24.58 10.72
C PHE A 566 -2.03 25.22 11.93
N ALA A 567 -2.82 25.65 12.93
CA ALA A 567 -2.29 26.14 14.20
C ALA A 567 -1.79 24.98 15.08
N ASP A 568 -2.52 23.86 15.11
CA ASP A 568 -2.31 22.76 16.06
C ASP A 568 -1.95 21.42 15.38
N CYS A 569 -1.50 21.42 14.11
CA CYS A 569 -1.18 20.18 13.38
C CYS A 569 0.04 19.41 13.93
N GLN A 570 0.77 19.96 14.91
CA GLN A 570 1.98 19.35 15.49
C GLN A 570 3.02 18.95 14.42
N GLY A 571 3.14 19.74 13.35
CA GLY A 571 4.01 19.46 12.22
C GLY A 571 3.46 18.45 11.20
N GLN A 572 2.31 17.82 11.45
CA GLN A 572 1.69 16.87 10.53
C GLN A 572 0.73 17.58 9.57
N LEU A 573 1.23 18.00 8.40
CA LEU A 573 0.38 18.66 7.40
C LEU A 573 -0.52 17.69 6.61
N ASN A 574 -0.21 16.40 6.66
CA ASN A 574 -0.92 15.34 5.93
C ASN A 574 -2.37 15.18 6.39
N LEU A 575 -3.30 15.29 5.45
CA LEU A 575 -4.75 15.29 5.67
C LEU A 575 -5.34 13.86 5.84
N PRO A 576 -6.58 13.69 6.34
CA PRO A 576 -7.25 12.38 6.34
C PRO A 576 -7.45 11.87 4.91
N SER A 577 -7.30 10.54 4.74
CA SER A 577 -7.36 9.90 3.43
C SER A 577 -8.78 9.42 3.14
N LYS A 578 -9.35 9.81 2.00
CA LYS A 578 -10.64 9.31 1.52
C LYS A 578 -10.47 7.89 0.97
N VAL A 579 -11.02 6.90 1.65
CA VAL A 579 -10.84 5.48 1.31
C VAL A 579 -11.76 5.07 0.17
N TYR A 580 -13.04 5.34 0.33
CA TYR A 580 -14.06 5.17 -0.70
C TYR A 580 -15.22 6.13 -0.37
N PRO A 581 -16.26 6.27 -1.21
CA PRO A 581 -17.32 7.25 -0.97
C PRO A 581 -17.85 7.22 0.47
N HIS A 582 -17.82 8.38 1.12
CA HIS A 582 -18.26 8.60 2.50
C HIS A 582 -17.41 7.96 3.61
N LEU A 583 -16.25 7.36 3.32
CA LEU A 583 -15.32 6.85 4.34
C LEU A 583 -13.96 7.55 4.28
N TYR A 584 -13.55 8.11 5.41
CA TYR A 584 -12.25 8.72 5.62
C TYR A 584 -11.49 8.00 6.74
N LEU A 585 -10.18 7.81 6.57
CA LEU A 585 -9.28 7.33 7.60
C LEU A 585 -8.36 8.47 8.04
N GLY A 586 -8.30 8.72 9.35
CA GLY A 586 -7.45 9.77 9.92
C GLY A 586 -6.86 9.42 11.29
N SER A 587 -6.26 10.45 11.90
CA SER A 587 -5.69 10.45 13.24
C SER A 587 -6.64 11.11 14.24
N LEU A 588 -6.29 11.05 15.52
CA LEU A 588 -6.96 11.80 16.57
C LEU A 588 -6.94 13.31 16.30
N LEU A 589 -5.83 13.83 15.77
CA LEU A 589 -5.70 15.24 15.40
C LEU A 589 -6.74 15.62 14.33
N HIS A 590 -6.92 14.80 13.29
CA HIS A 590 -7.95 15.03 12.25
C HIS A 590 -9.36 15.10 12.84
N SER A 591 -9.70 14.18 13.73
CA SER A 591 -11.03 14.16 14.37
C SER A 591 -11.27 15.31 15.34
N SER A 592 -10.18 15.95 15.80
CA SER A 592 -10.19 17.04 16.76
C SER A 592 -10.26 18.42 16.11
N SER A 593 -10.05 18.53 14.79
CA SER A 593 -10.04 19.80 14.07
C SER A 593 -11.36 20.09 13.38
N ASN A 594 -11.96 21.24 13.70
CA ASN A 594 -13.15 21.74 13.03
C ASN A 594 -12.86 22.06 11.56
N THR A 595 -11.68 22.62 11.24
CA THR A 595 -11.26 22.88 9.85
C THR A 595 -11.34 21.60 9.02
N ILE A 596 -10.81 20.48 9.53
CA ILE A 596 -10.84 19.19 8.85
C ILE A 596 -12.27 18.66 8.72
N LEU A 597 -13.02 18.63 9.82
CA LEU A 597 -14.38 18.11 9.83
C LEU A 597 -15.31 18.88 8.87
N GLU A 598 -15.20 20.21 8.81
CA GLU A 598 -15.95 21.05 7.87
C GLU A 598 -15.49 20.88 6.42
N THR A 599 -14.17 20.87 6.19
CA THR A 599 -13.57 20.77 4.84
C THR A 599 -14.03 19.50 4.12
N PHE A 600 -14.07 18.37 4.83
CA PHE A 600 -14.47 17.08 4.26
C PHE A 600 -15.95 16.73 4.51
N GLY A 601 -16.73 17.67 5.05
CA GLY A 601 -18.16 17.49 5.34
C GLY A 601 -18.42 16.28 6.23
N ILE A 602 -17.54 16.01 7.20
CA ILE A 602 -17.65 14.87 8.11
C ILE A 602 -18.90 15.04 8.96
N SER A 603 -19.69 13.97 8.99
CA SER A 603 -20.99 13.95 9.66
C SER A 603 -21.10 12.87 10.73
N ASN A 604 -20.22 11.86 10.69
CA ASN A 604 -20.06 10.89 11.75
C ASN A 604 -18.57 10.68 12.04
N ILE A 605 -18.24 10.37 13.29
CA ILE A 605 -16.89 9.99 13.69
C ILE A 605 -16.94 8.60 14.32
N ILE A 606 -15.96 7.75 14.03
CA ILE A 606 -15.70 6.51 14.76
C ILE A 606 -14.35 6.66 15.47
N SER A 607 -14.42 6.83 16.78
CA SER A 607 -13.27 6.98 17.67
C SER A 607 -12.93 5.64 18.30
N ILE A 608 -11.68 5.21 18.13
CA ILE A 608 -11.16 4.00 18.77
C ILE A 608 -10.21 4.40 19.90
N ASP A 609 -10.56 3.99 21.12
CA ASP A 609 -9.84 4.19 22.38
C ASP A 609 -9.74 5.64 22.87
N GLU A 610 -9.34 6.56 22.00
CA GLU A 610 -9.21 7.99 22.30
C GLU A 610 -10.31 8.80 21.63
N LEU A 611 -10.92 9.71 22.38
CA LEU A 611 -11.94 10.65 21.90
C LEU A 611 -11.31 11.97 21.46
N PRO A 612 -11.94 12.68 20.49
CA PRO A 612 -11.47 13.98 20.04
C PRO A 612 -11.27 14.99 21.18
N SER A 613 -10.31 15.91 21.04
CA SER A 613 -9.92 16.83 22.12
C SER A 613 -11.10 17.66 22.65
N TRP A 614 -11.96 18.13 21.75
CA TRP A 614 -13.17 18.90 22.07
C TRP A 614 -14.16 18.11 22.94
N TRP A 615 -14.19 16.77 22.86
CA TRP A 615 -15.06 15.95 23.72
C TRP A 615 -14.69 16.12 25.18
N ASN A 616 -13.39 15.90 25.47
CA ASN A 616 -12.88 15.94 26.83
C ASN A 616 -12.93 17.36 27.43
N GLN A 617 -12.73 18.39 26.60
CA GLN A 617 -12.74 19.78 27.04
C GLN A 617 -14.15 20.33 27.32
N MET A 618 -15.13 19.95 26.49
CA MET A 618 -16.45 20.61 26.47
C MET A 618 -17.62 19.69 26.80
N PHE A 619 -17.64 18.46 26.28
CA PHE A 619 -18.81 17.55 26.35
C PHE A 619 -18.82 16.66 27.59
N SER A 620 -17.65 16.24 28.07
CA SER A 620 -17.47 15.35 29.25
C SER A 620 -18.17 15.83 30.53
N LYS A 621 -18.46 17.14 30.63
CA LYS A 621 -19.19 17.74 31.76
C LYS A 621 -20.69 17.51 31.72
N TYR A 622 -21.26 17.25 30.54
CA TYR A 622 -22.71 17.14 30.31
C TYR A 622 -23.13 15.71 29.95
N ILE A 623 -22.23 14.96 29.32
CA ILE A 623 -22.43 13.59 28.90
C ILE A 623 -21.25 12.77 29.39
N GLN A 624 -21.54 11.68 30.09
CA GLN A 624 -20.53 10.72 30.54
C GLN A 624 -20.90 9.31 30.08
N PHE A 625 -19.89 8.47 29.95
CA PHE A 625 -20.10 7.05 29.69
C PHE A 625 -20.24 6.25 30.99
N ASP A 626 -20.94 5.12 30.94
CA ASP A 626 -21.22 4.31 32.14
C ASP A 626 -19.98 3.72 32.85
N TYR A 627 -18.81 3.73 32.19
CA TYR A 627 -17.55 3.26 32.77
C TYR A 627 -16.85 4.33 33.61
N GLU A 628 -17.26 5.58 33.50
CA GLU A 628 -16.63 6.67 34.24
C GLU A 628 -17.01 6.61 35.72
N GLN A 629 -16.00 6.64 36.59
CA GLN A 629 -16.19 6.42 38.03
C GLN A 629 -16.94 7.55 38.74
N ARG A 630 -17.01 8.75 38.15
CA ARG A 630 -17.70 9.92 38.70
C ARG A 630 -18.90 10.28 37.83
N LEU A 631 -20.03 9.64 38.07
CA LEU A 631 -21.29 9.95 37.40
C LEU A 631 -21.88 11.24 37.98
N ALA A 632 -21.45 12.39 37.46
CA ALA A 632 -21.93 13.71 37.85
C ALA A 632 -22.66 14.44 36.72
N ALA A 633 -22.57 13.92 35.49
CA ALA A 633 -23.21 14.51 34.32
C ALA A 633 -24.73 14.24 34.28
N PRO A 634 -25.51 15.17 33.71
CA PRO A 634 -26.94 15.01 33.48
C PRO A 634 -27.30 13.76 32.65
N VAL A 635 -26.44 13.36 31.71
CA VAL A 635 -26.67 12.23 30.82
C VAL A 635 -25.57 11.20 30.98
N VAL A 636 -25.96 9.94 31.21
CA VAL A 636 -25.05 8.80 31.25
C VAL A 636 -25.39 7.82 30.13
N LEU A 637 -24.45 7.62 29.20
CA LEU A 637 -24.62 6.74 28.04
C LEU A 637 -24.22 5.30 28.39
N LYS A 638 -25.09 4.36 28.00
CA LYS A 638 -24.84 2.92 28.10
C LYS A 638 -24.29 2.37 26.78
N PRO A 639 -23.46 1.33 26.81
CA PRO A 639 -22.93 0.73 25.59
C PRO A 639 -24.04 0.04 24.79
N ILE A 640 -24.00 0.21 23.47
CA ILE A 640 -24.88 -0.48 22.53
C ILE A 640 -24.41 -1.91 22.23
N TYR A 641 -23.14 -2.19 22.48
CA TYR A 641 -22.53 -3.53 22.37
C TYR A 641 -21.31 -3.64 23.28
N LYS A 642 -21.04 -4.84 23.78
CA LYS A 642 -19.87 -5.12 24.63
C LYS A 642 -19.39 -6.55 24.41
N TYR A 643 -18.08 -6.73 24.46
CA TYR A 643 -17.43 -8.04 24.51
C TYR A 643 -16.11 -7.87 25.27
N ASP A 644 -15.72 -8.87 26.04
CA ASP A 644 -14.58 -8.79 26.96
C ASP A 644 -14.61 -7.49 27.79
N ASN A 645 -13.54 -6.69 27.73
CA ASN A 645 -13.45 -5.37 28.37
C ASN A 645 -13.74 -4.20 27.40
N ILE A 646 -14.14 -4.50 26.16
CA ILE A 646 -14.41 -3.51 25.11
C ILE A 646 -15.90 -3.16 25.11
N LYS A 647 -16.17 -1.86 25.01
CA LYS A 647 -17.53 -1.32 25.02
C LYS A 647 -17.72 -0.37 23.83
N ILE A 648 -18.81 -0.53 23.07
CA ILE A 648 -19.15 0.35 21.95
C ILE A 648 -20.31 1.24 22.38
N TYR A 649 -20.14 2.56 22.25
CA TYR A 649 -21.15 3.57 22.52
C TYR A 649 -21.57 4.28 21.24
N GLU A 650 -22.80 4.79 21.24
CA GLU A 650 -23.31 5.69 20.22
C GLU A 650 -23.75 6.99 20.87
N VAL A 651 -23.29 8.09 20.29
CA VAL A 651 -23.67 9.46 20.62
C VAL A 651 -24.40 10.03 19.42
N ASN A 652 -25.65 10.44 19.62
CA ASN A 652 -26.42 11.19 18.64
C ASN A 652 -26.57 12.63 19.14
N PHE A 653 -25.91 13.59 18.48
CA PHE A 653 -25.87 14.97 18.97
C PHE A 653 -27.25 15.63 18.94
N GLU A 654 -28.06 15.36 17.92
CA GLU A 654 -29.43 15.89 17.79
C GLU A 654 -30.32 15.48 18.97
N GLN A 655 -30.24 14.22 19.38
CA GLN A 655 -30.98 13.70 20.54
C GLN A 655 -30.51 14.31 21.87
N LEU A 656 -29.28 14.80 21.92
CA LEU A 656 -28.65 15.32 23.14
C LEU A 656 -28.65 16.85 23.22
N HIS A 657 -29.14 17.57 22.20
CA HIS A 657 -29.18 19.04 22.14
C HIS A 657 -29.84 19.68 23.38
N HIS A 658 -30.86 19.07 23.99
CA HIS A 658 -31.53 19.65 25.16
C HIS A 658 -30.68 19.61 26.44
N PHE A 659 -29.67 18.74 26.50
CA PHE A 659 -28.83 18.53 27.70
C PHE A 659 -27.50 19.29 27.64
N ILE A 660 -27.13 19.80 26.47
CA ILE A 660 -25.86 20.47 26.22
C ILE A 660 -26.14 21.97 26.00
N PRO A 661 -25.44 22.92 26.64
CA PRO A 661 -25.66 24.33 26.36
C PRO A 661 -25.36 24.71 24.92
N TYR A 662 -26.15 25.63 24.33
CA TYR A 662 -25.97 26.09 22.94
C TYR A 662 -24.54 26.55 22.64
N LYS A 663 -23.87 27.23 23.59
CA LYS A 663 -22.48 27.68 23.43
C LYS A 663 -21.50 26.53 23.19
N VAL A 664 -21.76 25.35 23.75
CA VAL A 664 -20.95 24.13 23.55
C VAL A 664 -21.35 23.44 22.24
N GLN A 665 -22.63 23.45 21.88
CA GLN A 665 -23.06 22.92 20.59
C GLN A 665 -22.44 23.72 19.42
N ALA A 666 -22.39 25.04 19.56
CA ALA A 666 -21.86 25.95 18.55
C ALA A 666 -20.34 25.84 18.34
N THR A 667 -19.60 25.09 19.17
CA THR A 667 -18.17 24.83 18.93
C THR A 667 -17.92 23.68 17.97
N LEU A 668 -18.93 22.88 17.62
CA LEU A 668 -18.80 21.80 16.66
C LEU A 668 -19.35 22.19 15.29
N PRO A 669 -18.81 21.59 14.21
CA PRO A 669 -19.37 21.76 12.87
C PRO A 669 -20.84 21.34 12.84
N SER A 670 -21.67 22.17 12.21
CA SER A 670 -23.12 21.87 12.05
C SER A 670 -23.40 20.58 11.26
N SER A 671 -22.42 20.08 10.49
CA SER A 671 -22.53 18.81 9.77
C SER A 671 -22.43 17.57 10.67
N LEU A 672 -21.86 17.70 11.87
CA LEU A 672 -21.53 16.58 12.75
C LEU A 672 -22.78 16.09 13.51
N ASN A 673 -23.24 14.89 13.18
CA ASN A 673 -24.50 14.32 13.66
C ASN A 673 -24.30 13.23 14.71
N SER A 674 -23.25 12.42 14.59
CA SER A 674 -23.04 11.29 15.50
C SER A 674 -21.57 10.96 15.74
N LEU A 675 -21.34 10.24 16.83
CA LEU A 675 -20.04 9.70 17.22
C LEU A 675 -20.23 8.27 17.73
N ILE A 676 -19.48 7.32 17.17
CA ILE A 676 -19.33 5.97 17.69
C ILE A 676 -18.02 5.91 18.46
N TYR A 677 -18.07 5.47 19.71
CA TYR A 677 -16.88 5.33 20.55
C TYR A 677 -16.65 3.86 20.90
N ILE A 678 -15.54 3.31 20.41
CA ILE A 678 -15.06 1.96 20.76
C ILE A 678 -14.07 2.13 21.91
N HIS A 679 -14.57 2.01 23.13
CA HIS A 679 -13.83 2.22 24.37
C HIS A 679 -12.97 1.00 24.71
N ASN A 680 -11.75 1.28 25.17
CA ASN A 680 -10.80 0.31 25.71
C ASN A 680 -10.33 -0.76 24.72
N PHE A 681 -10.32 -0.44 23.42
CA PHE A 681 -9.68 -1.25 22.40
C PHE A 681 -8.26 -0.74 22.13
N LYS A 682 -7.28 -1.34 22.82
CA LYS A 682 -5.87 -0.96 22.84
C LYS A 682 -5.08 -1.52 21.66
N ASP A 683 -3.92 -0.93 21.41
CA ASP A 683 -2.99 -1.35 20.35
C ASP A 683 -1.78 -2.07 20.94
N ASP A 684 -2.04 -2.97 21.89
CA ASP A 684 -1.06 -3.58 22.79
C ASP A 684 -0.72 -5.04 22.45
N GLY A 685 -1.25 -5.57 21.35
CA GLY A 685 -1.05 -6.97 20.96
C GLY A 685 -1.96 -7.97 21.69
N LYS A 686 -2.79 -7.53 22.64
CA LYS A 686 -3.73 -8.41 23.37
C LYS A 686 -5.12 -8.36 22.82
N ASP A 687 -5.64 -7.16 22.60
CA ASP A 687 -7.04 -6.98 22.29
C ASP A 687 -7.39 -7.59 20.94
N SER A 688 -8.57 -8.18 20.85
CA SER A 688 -9.06 -8.88 19.65
C SER A 688 -10.13 -8.05 18.95
N ILE A 689 -10.01 -7.94 17.62
CA ILE A 689 -11.05 -7.38 16.76
C ILE A 689 -12.07 -8.45 16.31
N LEU A 690 -11.73 -9.74 16.41
CA LEU A 690 -12.58 -10.81 15.87
C LEU A 690 -14.01 -10.82 16.42
N PRO A 691 -14.28 -10.70 17.73
CA PRO A 691 -15.66 -10.68 18.22
C PRO A 691 -16.47 -9.51 17.65
N MET A 692 -15.79 -8.41 17.30
CA MET A 692 -16.41 -7.25 16.66
C MET A 692 -16.67 -7.47 15.16
N LEU A 693 -15.89 -8.32 14.47
CA LEU A 693 -16.07 -8.64 13.05
C LEU A 693 -17.00 -9.83 12.78
N LEU A 694 -17.01 -10.80 13.70
CA LEU A 694 -17.69 -12.09 13.52
C LEU A 694 -19.01 -12.15 14.29
N ASP A 695 -18.99 -11.77 15.57
CA ASP A 695 -20.09 -12.03 16.50
C ASP A 695 -21.04 -10.83 16.67
N ALA A 696 -20.62 -9.62 16.30
CA ALA A 696 -21.42 -8.43 16.51
C ALA A 696 -22.73 -8.47 15.68
N PRO A 697 -23.85 -7.99 16.23
CA PRO A 697 -25.12 -8.02 15.51
C PRO A 697 -25.10 -7.09 14.29
N PRO A 698 -25.94 -7.33 13.26
CA PRO A 698 -25.92 -6.57 12.01
C PRO A 698 -25.97 -5.04 12.19
N PHE A 699 -26.78 -4.54 13.13
CA PHE A 699 -26.89 -3.09 13.38
C PHE A 699 -25.59 -2.46 13.92
N ILE A 700 -24.72 -3.24 14.56
CA ILE A 700 -23.37 -2.79 14.97
C ILE A 700 -22.47 -2.79 13.74
N HIS A 701 -22.43 -3.91 12.99
CA HIS A 701 -21.65 -3.99 11.75
C HIS A 701 -21.97 -2.85 10.77
N ASP A 702 -23.23 -2.45 10.64
CA ASP A 702 -23.63 -1.33 9.78
C ASP A 702 -23.02 0.01 10.24
N LYS A 703 -22.77 0.18 11.54
CA LYS A 703 -22.13 1.38 12.11
C LYS A 703 -20.61 1.33 12.01
N ILE A 704 -19.98 0.19 12.30
CA ILE A 704 -18.51 0.10 12.40
C ILE A 704 -17.81 -0.32 11.09
N LEU A 705 -18.47 -1.11 10.25
CA LEU A 705 -17.98 -1.51 8.92
C LEU A 705 -18.66 -0.73 7.80
N LEU A 706 -19.55 0.20 8.14
CA LEU A 706 -20.17 1.21 7.27
C LEU A 706 -21.13 0.74 6.17
N GLY A 707 -21.63 -0.51 6.20
CA GLY A 707 -22.74 -0.97 5.35
C GLY A 707 -22.57 -0.74 3.82
N GLN A 708 -23.55 -1.14 3.01
CA GLN A 708 -23.47 -0.95 1.54
C GLN A 708 -23.85 0.47 1.08
N SER A 709 -24.31 1.34 1.97
CA SER A 709 -24.78 2.69 1.61
C SER A 709 -24.67 3.67 2.77
N PRO A 710 -23.45 4.02 3.22
CA PRO A 710 -23.30 5.12 4.15
C PRO A 710 -23.74 6.41 3.45
N LYS A 711 -24.93 6.93 3.78
CA LYS A 711 -25.41 8.24 3.27
C LYS A 711 -24.64 9.43 3.87
N LYS A 712 -23.73 9.17 4.80
CA LYS A 712 -23.11 10.14 5.70
C LYS A 712 -21.60 9.98 5.68
N SER A 713 -20.88 11.07 5.43
CA SER A 713 -19.41 11.12 5.46
C SER A 713 -18.92 10.78 6.87
N THR A 714 -18.10 9.73 6.99
CA THR A 714 -17.66 9.16 8.26
C THR A 714 -16.13 9.15 8.33
N LEU A 715 -15.59 9.71 9.41
CA LEU A 715 -14.15 9.68 9.72
C LEU A 715 -13.86 8.62 10.78
N ILE A 716 -13.09 7.60 10.44
CA ILE A 716 -12.59 6.60 11.40
C ILE A 716 -11.18 7.00 11.84
N HIS A 717 -10.93 7.00 13.13
CA HIS A 717 -9.60 7.25 13.67
C HIS A 717 -9.28 6.41 14.92
N CYS A 718 -7.98 6.30 15.19
CA CYS A 718 -7.45 5.96 16.51
C CYS A 718 -6.52 7.10 16.92
N LYS A 719 -5.35 6.81 17.51
CA LYS A 719 -4.34 7.84 17.79
C LYS A 719 -3.71 8.40 16.50
N VAL A 720 -3.02 7.55 15.73
CA VAL A 720 -2.25 7.96 14.54
C VAL A 720 -2.97 7.63 13.22
N GLY A 721 -3.87 6.64 13.25
CA GLY A 721 -4.54 6.18 12.03
C GLY A 721 -3.78 5.11 11.25
N VAL A 722 -2.98 4.29 11.93
CA VAL A 722 -2.04 3.31 11.33
C VAL A 722 -2.40 1.86 11.65
N SER A 723 -2.95 1.60 12.85
CA SER A 723 -3.20 0.25 13.34
C SER A 723 -4.68 -0.04 13.53
N ARG A 724 -5.23 0.08 14.75
CA ARG A 724 -6.63 -0.24 15.07
C ARG A 724 -7.68 0.26 14.08
N SER A 725 -7.62 1.55 13.73
CA SER A 725 -8.56 2.14 12.78
C SER A 725 -8.31 1.67 11.34
N ALA A 726 -7.05 1.47 10.96
CA ALA A 726 -6.72 0.90 9.66
C ALA A 726 -7.21 -0.56 9.55
N THR A 727 -7.09 -1.36 10.60
CA THR A 727 -7.63 -2.73 10.66
C THR A 727 -9.13 -2.75 10.38
N LEU A 728 -9.91 -1.88 11.03
CA LEU A 728 -11.35 -1.79 10.82
C LEU A 728 -11.69 -1.37 9.37
N VAL A 729 -10.91 -0.45 8.80
CA VAL A 729 -11.07 -0.02 7.41
C VAL A 729 -10.71 -1.15 6.43
N ILE A 730 -9.63 -1.90 6.66
CA ILE A 730 -9.26 -3.07 5.83
C ILE A 730 -10.38 -4.11 5.88
N ALA A 731 -10.89 -4.44 7.07
CA ALA A 731 -12.03 -5.35 7.22
C ALA A 731 -13.27 -4.87 6.44
N SER A 732 -13.53 -3.56 6.45
CA SER A 732 -14.61 -2.93 5.70
C SER A 732 -14.40 -3.08 4.18
N ILE A 733 -13.18 -2.84 3.69
CA ILE A 733 -12.83 -3.04 2.27
C ILE A 733 -13.03 -4.50 1.86
N MET A 734 -12.48 -5.46 2.63
CA MET A 734 -12.62 -6.89 2.35
C MET A 734 -14.09 -7.29 2.27
N LYS A 735 -14.91 -6.85 3.23
CA LYS A 735 -16.34 -7.18 3.30
C LYS A 735 -17.13 -6.64 2.11
N HIS A 736 -16.93 -5.37 1.76
CA HIS A 736 -17.77 -4.68 0.76
C HIS A 736 -17.36 -4.94 -0.68
N PHE A 737 -16.06 -5.07 -0.92
CA PHE A 737 -15.53 -5.27 -2.27
C PHE A 737 -15.21 -6.74 -2.53
N ARG A 738 -15.26 -7.61 -1.52
CA ARG A 738 -15.01 -9.04 -1.67
C ARG A 738 -13.62 -9.32 -2.24
N ILE A 739 -12.62 -8.58 -1.75
CA ILE A 739 -11.20 -8.76 -2.07
C ILE A 739 -10.45 -9.29 -0.85
N GLY A 740 -9.38 -10.04 -1.10
CA GLY A 740 -8.56 -10.65 -0.06
C GLY A 740 -7.81 -9.62 0.80
N LEU A 741 -7.20 -10.10 1.89
CA LEU A 741 -6.44 -9.31 2.84
C LEU A 741 -5.31 -8.53 2.15
N VAL A 742 -4.49 -9.21 1.36
CA VAL A 742 -3.32 -8.59 0.70
C VAL A 742 -3.78 -7.45 -0.21
N GLN A 743 -4.81 -7.70 -1.03
CA GLN A 743 -5.39 -6.68 -1.91
C GLN A 743 -5.93 -5.49 -1.11
N ALA A 744 -6.76 -5.74 -0.09
CA ALA A 744 -7.34 -4.69 0.74
C ALA A 744 -6.30 -3.89 1.53
N TYR A 745 -5.24 -4.55 2.00
CA TYR A 745 -4.09 -3.92 2.64
C TYR A 745 -3.41 -2.93 1.70
N PHE A 746 -3.09 -3.34 0.47
CA PHE A 746 -2.49 -2.44 -0.53
C PHE A 746 -3.41 -1.29 -0.91
N MET A 747 -4.71 -1.53 -1.08
CA MET A 747 -5.67 -0.45 -1.36
C MET A 747 -5.58 0.63 -0.29
N LEU A 748 -5.65 0.25 0.99
CA LEU A 748 -5.61 1.22 2.07
C LEU A 748 -4.24 1.88 2.22
N ARG A 749 -3.16 1.08 2.15
CA ARG A 749 -1.78 1.56 2.26
C ARG A 749 -1.49 2.63 1.23
N ILE A 750 -1.88 2.41 -0.01
CA ILE A 750 -1.66 3.35 -1.10
C ILE A 750 -2.55 4.58 -0.95
N ILE A 751 -3.81 4.43 -0.55
CA ILE A 751 -4.67 5.59 -0.30
C ILE A 751 -4.12 6.47 0.83
N ARG A 752 -3.53 5.87 1.86
CA ARG A 752 -2.91 6.55 3.00
C ARG A 752 -1.37 6.51 2.92
N PHE A 753 -0.81 6.76 1.74
CA PHE A 753 0.63 6.64 1.48
C PHE A 753 1.52 7.53 2.34
N ASN A 754 0.99 8.64 2.86
CA ASN A 754 1.72 9.62 3.67
C ASN A 754 2.18 9.05 5.02
N ILE A 755 1.71 7.86 5.40
CA ILE A 755 2.14 7.14 6.59
C ILE A 755 2.04 5.64 6.38
N ILE A 756 3.06 4.89 6.81
CA ILE A 756 3.09 3.44 6.64
C ILE A 756 1.93 2.81 7.43
N ILE A 757 0.99 2.18 6.72
CA ILE A 757 -0.07 1.36 7.33
C ILE A 757 0.56 0.09 7.90
N GLN A 758 0.50 -0.04 9.22
CA GLN A 758 1.08 -1.16 9.95
C GLN A 758 0.23 -1.47 11.18
N PRO A 759 -0.88 -2.21 10.98
CA PRO A 759 -1.57 -2.87 12.07
C PRO A 759 -0.60 -3.64 12.97
N ASN A 760 -0.93 -3.72 14.25
CA ASN A 760 -0.21 -4.65 15.11
C ASN A 760 -0.36 -6.08 14.56
N LEU A 761 0.57 -6.94 14.95
CA LEU A 761 0.68 -8.28 14.42
C LEU A 761 -0.63 -9.08 14.60
N LYS A 762 -1.22 -9.02 15.81
CA LYS A 762 -2.45 -9.74 16.15
C LYS A 762 -3.62 -9.29 15.29
N LEU A 763 -3.87 -7.99 15.19
CA LEU A 763 -4.94 -7.42 14.39
C LEU A 763 -4.80 -7.75 12.91
N PHE A 764 -3.57 -7.75 12.37
CA PHE A 764 -3.34 -8.12 10.99
C PHE A 764 -3.59 -9.62 10.74
N TYR A 765 -3.18 -10.48 11.67
CA TYR A 765 -3.51 -11.91 11.60
C TYR A 765 -5.01 -12.17 11.76
N GLU A 766 -5.70 -11.41 12.60
CA GLU A 766 -7.16 -11.53 12.73
C GLU A 766 -7.89 -11.12 11.45
N LEU A 767 -7.33 -10.20 10.65
CA LEU A 767 -7.82 -9.95 9.29
C LEU A 767 -7.54 -11.13 8.36
N PHE A 768 -6.41 -11.82 8.53
CA PHE A 768 -6.11 -13.06 7.80
C PHE A 768 -7.14 -14.14 8.13
N LEU A 769 -7.53 -14.29 9.40
CA LEU A 769 -8.65 -15.15 9.83
C LEU A 769 -9.99 -14.69 9.25
N TYR A 770 -10.21 -13.39 9.17
CA TYR A 770 -11.45 -12.80 8.65
C TYR A 770 -11.62 -13.01 7.14
N GLU A 771 -10.54 -13.03 6.37
CA GLU A 771 -10.54 -13.38 4.93
C GLU A 771 -11.21 -14.75 4.70
N GLU A 772 -10.81 -15.76 5.48
CA GLU A 772 -11.40 -17.08 5.40
C GLU A 772 -12.85 -17.12 5.88
N TYR A 773 -13.17 -16.44 6.98
CA TYR A 773 -14.55 -16.34 7.45
C TYR A 773 -15.48 -15.76 6.39
N LEU A 774 -15.00 -14.76 5.65
CA LEU A 774 -15.73 -14.16 4.55
C LEU A 774 -15.79 -15.07 3.31
N GLY A 775 -15.07 -16.19 3.28
CA GLY A 775 -14.95 -17.07 2.11
C GLY A 775 -14.25 -16.37 0.93
N LEU A 776 -13.23 -15.56 1.22
CA LEU A 776 -12.49 -14.75 0.25
C LEU A 776 -11.11 -15.33 -0.05
N PRO A 777 -10.97 -16.58 -0.55
CA PRO A 777 -10.04 -16.79 -1.67
C PRO A 777 -10.35 -18.08 -2.47
N ASP A 778 -11.52 -18.11 -3.12
CA ASP A 778 -11.90 -19.14 -4.09
C ASP A 778 -12.15 -18.45 -5.43
N GLN A 779 -11.09 -18.07 -6.15
CA GLN A 779 -11.26 -17.63 -7.52
C GLN A 779 -11.64 -18.84 -8.36
N LEU A 780 -12.81 -18.78 -9.01
CA LEU A 780 -13.20 -19.76 -10.01
C LEU A 780 -12.56 -19.36 -11.33
N GLN A 781 -11.56 -20.12 -11.79
CA GLN A 781 -11.10 -20.10 -13.18
C GLN A 781 -11.57 -21.39 -13.85
N ASP A 782 -12.28 -21.29 -14.97
CA ASP A 782 -12.84 -22.44 -15.72
C ASP A 782 -13.64 -23.43 -14.85
N GLY A 783 -14.37 -22.93 -13.85
CA GLY A 783 -15.15 -23.76 -12.93
C GLY A 783 -14.33 -24.56 -11.91
N LYS A 784 -13.00 -24.38 -11.87
CA LYS A 784 -12.11 -24.93 -10.84
C LYS A 784 -11.73 -23.85 -9.83
N LYS A 785 -11.75 -24.23 -8.56
CA LYS A 785 -11.34 -23.38 -7.43
C LYS A 785 -9.82 -23.28 -7.42
N VAL A 786 -9.27 -22.12 -7.80
CA VAL A 786 -7.83 -21.84 -7.72
C VAL A 786 -7.55 -21.32 -6.32
N VAL A 787 -6.89 -22.14 -5.49
CA VAL A 787 -6.57 -21.83 -4.09
C VAL A 787 -5.09 -21.49 -3.99
N LYS A 788 -4.72 -20.23 -4.25
CA LYS A 788 -3.39 -19.71 -3.87
C LYS A 788 -3.46 -19.14 -2.47
N LYS A 789 -2.90 -19.89 -1.50
CA LYS A 789 -2.92 -19.55 -0.08
C LYS A 789 -1.52 -19.27 0.46
N TRP A 790 -1.25 -17.99 0.69
CA TRP A 790 -0.06 -17.51 1.37
C TRP A 790 -0.09 -17.87 2.85
N ASN A 791 1.08 -18.18 3.40
CA ASN A 791 1.26 -18.35 4.82
C ASN A 791 1.40 -17.02 5.54
N TRP A 792 0.98 -17.00 6.80
CA TRP A 792 1.11 -15.83 7.66
C TRP A 792 2.54 -15.30 7.72
N GLU A 793 3.51 -16.19 8.00
CA GLU A 793 4.91 -15.82 8.14
C GLU A 793 5.52 -15.27 6.86
N PHE A 794 5.05 -15.73 5.70
CA PHE A 794 5.48 -15.24 4.40
C PHE A 794 4.91 -13.85 4.11
N ILE A 795 3.61 -13.64 4.36
CA ILE A 795 2.98 -12.30 4.24
C ILE A 795 3.70 -11.30 5.15
N ALA A 796 4.01 -11.72 6.39
CA ALA A 796 4.68 -10.85 7.34
C ALA A 796 6.10 -10.46 6.90
N ASP A 797 6.87 -11.40 6.35
CA ASP A 797 8.20 -11.11 5.81
C ASP A 797 8.17 -10.17 4.60
N GLU A 798 7.25 -10.38 3.64
CA GLU A 798 7.10 -9.48 2.49
C GLU A 798 6.71 -8.06 2.92
N ILE A 799 5.83 -7.91 3.92
CA ILE A 799 5.51 -6.60 4.50
C ILE A 799 6.73 -5.98 5.19
N HIS A 800 7.53 -6.78 5.88
CA HIS A 800 8.74 -6.28 6.52
C HIS A 800 9.74 -5.75 5.48
N ARG A 801 10.03 -6.53 4.43
CA ARG A 801 10.90 -6.12 3.32
C ARG A 801 10.38 -4.86 2.62
N LEU A 802 9.07 -4.77 2.40
CA LEU A 802 8.46 -3.55 1.86
C LEU A 802 8.69 -2.33 2.75
N ASN A 803 8.47 -2.47 4.06
CA ASN A 803 8.64 -1.37 5.01
C ASN A 803 10.09 -0.92 5.14
N GLN A 804 11.05 -1.84 5.01
CA GLN A 804 12.48 -1.52 5.11
C GLN A 804 12.87 -0.42 4.11
N ILE A 805 12.34 -0.47 2.88
CA ILE A 805 12.60 0.50 1.80
C ILE A 805 12.36 1.94 2.26
N TYR A 806 11.26 2.17 2.99
CA TYR A 806 10.84 3.50 3.44
C TYR A 806 11.48 3.93 4.76
N THR A 807 12.04 2.99 5.53
CA THR A 807 12.72 3.29 6.80
C THR A 807 14.23 3.51 6.64
N SER A 808 14.87 2.85 5.67
CA SER A 808 16.30 3.08 5.36
C SER A 808 16.55 4.44 4.72
N SER A 809 15.57 4.98 4.00
CA SER A 809 15.60 6.32 3.39
C SER A 809 15.42 7.46 4.40
N SER A 810 14.94 7.18 5.62
CA SER A 810 14.82 8.18 6.70
C SER A 810 16.10 8.36 7.54
N SER A 811 17.17 7.63 7.21
CA SER A 811 18.45 7.65 7.93
C SER A 811 19.64 8.21 7.12
N SER A 812 19.39 8.85 5.98
CA SER A 812 20.42 9.53 5.18
C SER A 812 20.27 11.04 5.22
#